data_AF-Q5TT97-F1
#
_entry.id   AF-Q5TT97-F1
#
_cell.length_a   1.000
_cell.length_b   1.000
_cell.length_c   1.000
_cell.angle_alpha   90.00
_cell.angle_beta   90.00
_cell.angle_gamma   90.00
#
_symmetry.space_group_name_H-M   'P 1'
#
loop_
_entity.id
_entity.type
_entity.pdbx_description
1 polymer ?
#
loop_
_entity_poly.entity_id
_entity_poly.type
_entity_poly.pdbx_seq_one_letter_code
_entity_poly.pdbx_strand_id
1 'polypeptide(L)'
;MNDSLIVHPSVILCMLKLLPSIGKPNSSDLGDQTICWRSFTRSAIALQVFLADVIKSLVRTERNQQIMCENGLNEYIVCYCKELLINEQHPLHASLHYIFERLAVQKLMTKELRNFLRLGLKCCNENYTDQFEKNILPVPLTRVKTLVSITTPRDFRSQLSSTMPSFIEMDMSSEGFACLYFPNIAPSHLQYQSKTLQRLITPVATAQSTSRTSITGMSVGSLTGFHSNINKSIFSRSPMEPAVGGGIGSGDRSFPSPNGLTFSTWFCLERYPQEHIADDNPIRLIHIVRSNDNLNEEAVIIFSIFILPSDKSLSVATQEFPFSQDDYSAKDYCNVYKDEFLSRVWCPTFIRESQWHHVAVTLGKLTPKSCLVSIYLDGRHVHSQKINPISSTWSSSERNHTNIFHAFIGTPPIWRKYSKLVWKQGVCNLMDDCFDAVAVARTYMLGPHYVGSFQDARLEDNEEINPIIPEDRIAFSLNPKAHSCMTLNKIRKMYNRMDAKAIAKQLGMSSHENATPIIVLHNAAGHLNGPARTLGGVLIGYLGIRKFNPLPVSMTIHTVGGCSVLLGLVAMSRDIESLYAAVKALTCILRTSKLARQEMNQRRFYQTLGMLYKRKKSLLNSHILHLTFNLVGTIHSGHEASATPNPTAFQVCFLSIFFIMLKFNRIV
;
A
#
# COMPACT_ATOMS: atom_id res chain seq x y z
N MET A 1 -1.66 4.49 31.24
CA MET A 1 -0.87 5.67 30.83
C MET A 1 -1.47 6.15 29.52
N ASN A 2 -1.91 7.40 29.43
CA ASN A 2 -2.50 7.92 28.19
C ASN A 2 -1.43 7.92 27.10
N ASP A 3 -1.65 7.14 26.04
CA ASP A 3 -0.78 7.16 24.86
C ASP A 3 -0.79 8.58 24.28
N SER A 4 0.36 9.26 24.30
CA SER A 4 0.48 10.62 23.77
C SER A 4 0.37 10.58 22.25
N LEU A 5 -0.68 11.17 21.70
CA LEU A 5 -0.96 11.17 20.27
C LEU A 5 -0.19 12.30 19.56
N ILE A 6 0.60 11.95 18.55
CA ILE A 6 1.31 12.94 17.73
C ILE A 6 0.35 13.48 16.67
N VAL A 7 -0.05 14.76 16.80
CA VAL A 7 -0.82 15.49 15.78
C VAL A 7 0.11 16.24 14.83
N HIS A 8 1.12 16.93 15.38
CA HIS A 8 2.05 17.75 14.61
C HIS A 8 3.48 17.18 14.67
N PRO A 9 3.87 16.33 13.70
CA PRO A 9 5.20 15.71 13.68
C PRO A 9 6.34 16.74 13.57
N SER A 10 6.08 17.89 12.94
CA SER A 10 7.05 18.99 12.78
C SER A 10 7.63 19.48 14.11
N VAL A 11 6.86 19.45 15.19
CA VAL A 11 7.32 19.88 16.52
C VAL A 11 8.45 18.97 17.02
N ILE A 12 8.29 17.66 16.83
CA ILE A 12 9.27 16.66 17.25
C ILE A 12 10.52 16.74 16.36
N LEU A 13 10.35 17.01 15.06
CA LEU A 13 11.47 17.28 14.17
C LEU A 13 12.26 18.51 14.61
N CYS A 14 11.60 19.58 15.03
CA CYS A 14 12.25 20.77 15.59
C CYS A 14 12.97 20.46 16.91
N MET A 15 12.36 19.67 17.81
CA MET A 15 13.01 19.22 19.04
C MET A 15 14.33 18.48 18.74
N LEU A 16 14.35 17.58 17.76
CA LEU A 16 15.57 16.88 17.36
C LEU A 16 16.61 17.83 16.74
N LYS A 17 16.18 18.77 15.87
CA LYS A 17 17.08 19.78 15.26
C LYS A 17 17.74 20.68 16.29
N LEU A 18 17.08 20.94 17.42
CA LEU A 18 17.61 21.77 18.49
C LEU A 18 18.58 21.01 19.41
N LEU A 19 18.62 19.67 19.38
CA LEU A 19 19.54 18.87 20.22
C LEU A 19 21.01 19.33 20.10
N PRO A 20 21.58 19.49 18.88
CA PRO A 20 22.96 19.96 18.74
C PRO A 20 23.13 21.42 19.15
N SER A 21 22.07 22.23 19.07
CA SER A 21 22.09 23.68 19.35
C SER A 21 22.04 24.04 20.83
N ILE A 22 21.69 23.08 21.70
CA ILE A 22 21.74 23.25 23.17
C ILE A 22 23.20 23.43 23.67
N GLY A 23 24.18 23.31 22.77
CA GLY A 23 25.60 23.44 23.06
C GLY A 23 26.40 24.31 22.08
N LYS A 24 26.57 25.59 22.39
CA LYS A 24 27.75 26.36 21.94
C LYS A 24 28.23 27.28 23.08
N PRO A 25 29.48 27.16 23.55
CA PRO A 25 30.15 28.24 24.26
C PRO A 25 30.72 29.24 23.24
N ASN A 26 30.61 30.53 23.56
CA ASN A 26 31.29 31.60 22.83
C ASN A 26 32.80 31.39 22.90
N SER A 27 33.46 31.54 21.74
CA SER A 27 34.90 31.65 21.62
C SER A 27 35.37 33.05 22.02
N SER A 28 36.00 33.17 23.18
CA SER A 28 37.07 34.14 23.46
C SER A 28 37.54 33.93 24.90
N ASP A 29 38.57 33.12 25.10
CA ASP A 29 39.81 33.62 25.70
C ASP A 29 40.92 32.56 25.65
N LEU A 30 42.10 33.08 25.38
CA LEU A 30 43.31 32.43 24.91
C LEU A 30 44.10 31.86 26.10
N GLY A 31 44.54 30.60 26.00
CA GLY A 31 45.64 30.05 26.79
C GLY A 31 45.23 29.20 27.99
N ASP A 32 44.99 27.90 27.78
CA ASP A 32 45.89 26.89 28.33
C ASP A 32 45.63 25.50 27.71
N GLN A 33 46.71 24.79 27.38
CA GLN A 33 46.67 23.48 26.74
C GLN A 33 46.39 22.40 27.79
N THR A 34 45.12 22.12 28.03
CA THR A 34 44.66 20.79 28.46
C THR A 34 43.26 20.56 27.93
N ILE A 35 43.08 19.50 27.17
CA ILE A 35 41.80 19.08 26.58
C ILE A 35 40.82 18.78 27.73
N CYS A 36 40.07 19.81 28.14
CA CYS A 36 39.23 19.81 29.32
C CYS A 36 37.77 19.84 28.88
N TRP A 37 37.13 18.67 28.78
CA TRP A 37 35.68 18.50 28.60
C TRP A 37 34.83 19.06 29.78
N ARG A 38 35.36 19.93 30.65
CA ARG A 38 34.80 20.16 32.00
C ARG A 38 33.87 21.37 32.19
N SER A 39 33.50 22.12 31.16
CA SER A 39 32.45 23.15 31.33
C SER A 39 31.44 23.26 30.17
N PHE A 40 31.21 22.17 29.44
CA PHE A 40 29.88 22.00 28.86
C PHE A 40 28.93 21.74 30.04
N THR A 41 28.11 22.73 30.39
CA THR A 41 27.28 22.77 31.61
C THR A 41 26.59 21.41 31.82
N ARG A 42 26.80 20.73 32.96
CA ARG A 42 26.11 19.45 33.27
C ARG A 42 24.60 19.53 32.97
N SER A 43 24.00 20.71 33.17
CA SER A 43 22.62 21.04 32.84
C SER A 43 22.29 20.95 31.34
N ALA A 44 23.20 21.33 30.44
CA ALA A 44 23.00 21.24 28.99
C ALA A 44 22.96 19.77 28.52
N ILE A 45 23.86 18.93 29.03
CA ILE A 45 23.86 17.49 28.76
C ILE A 45 22.61 16.84 29.36
N ALA A 46 22.24 17.20 30.60
CA ALA A 46 21.01 16.72 31.23
C ALA A 46 19.76 17.10 30.42
N LEU A 47 19.70 18.32 29.88
CA LEU A 47 18.60 18.76 29.03
C LEU A 47 18.57 18.00 27.69
N GLN A 48 19.71 17.76 27.06
CA GLN A 48 19.79 16.96 25.84
C GLN A 48 19.31 15.51 26.07
N VAL A 49 19.71 14.90 27.19
CA VAL A 49 19.27 13.54 27.57
C VAL A 49 17.77 13.53 27.84
N PHE A 50 17.26 14.49 28.61
CA PHE A 50 15.83 14.62 28.88
C PHE A 50 15.02 14.75 27.58
N LEU A 51 15.44 15.63 26.67
CA LEU A 51 14.76 15.83 25.40
C LEU A 51 14.82 14.57 24.51
N ALA A 52 15.96 13.87 24.47
CA ALA A 52 16.08 12.60 23.77
C ALA A 52 15.16 11.52 24.38
N ASP A 53 14.99 11.49 25.70
CA ASP A 53 14.10 10.57 26.39
C ASP A 53 12.62 10.91 26.19
N VAL A 54 12.27 12.20 26.07
CA VAL A 54 10.93 12.63 25.65
C VAL A 54 10.62 12.12 24.25
N ILE A 55 11.52 12.33 23.27
CA ILE A 55 11.34 11.82 21.90
C ILE A 55 11.24 10.28 21.91
N LYS A 56 12.09 9.60 22.68
CA LYS A 56 12.06 8.15 22.86
C LYS A 56 10.72 7.65 23.42
N SER A 57 10.15 8.37 24.39
CA SER A 57 8.84 8.05 24.97
C SER A 57 7.71 8.22 23.96
N LEU A 58 7.76 9.27 23.14
CA LEU A 58 6.76 9.53 22.08
C LEU A 58 6.76 8.44 21.02
N VAL A 59 7.90 7.82 20.71
CA VAL A 59 8.04 6.77 19.67
C VAL A 59 7.78 5.36 20.24
N ARG A 60 7.12 5.23 21.40
CA ARG A 60 6.78 3.90 21.97
C ARG A 60 5.68 3.18 21.20
N THR A 61 4.64 3.88 20.78
CA THR A 61 3.51 3.29 20.07
C THR A 61 3.85 3.08 18.60
N GLU A 62 3.30 2.03 18.00
CA GLU A 62 3.46 1.78 16.56
C GLU A 62 2.88 2.92 15.72
N ARG A 63 1.72 3.45 16.12
CA ARG A 63 1.10 4.65 15.54
C ARG A 63 2.10 5.80 15.42
N ASN A 64 2.80 6.14 16.50
CA ASN A 64 3.74 7.26 16.51
C ASN A 64 5.02 6.94 15.73
N GLN A 65 5.50 5.69 15.77
CA GLN A 65 6.62 5.23 14.94
C GLN A 65 6.32 5.45 13.46
N GLN A 66 5.15 5.03 12.99
CA GLN A 66 4.73 5.18 11.59
C GLN A 66 4.65 6.65 11.17
N ILE A 67 4.00 7.51 11.97
CA ILE A 67 3.87 8.95 11.68
C ILE A 67 5.26 9.60 11.59
N MET A 68 6.14 9.36 12.57
CA MET A 68 7.47 9.96 12.57
C MET A 68 8.37 9.42 11.45
N CYS A 69 8.20 8.14 11.06
CA CYS A 69 8.89 7.56 9.91
C CYS A 69 8.47 8.22 8.59
N GLU A 70 7.17 8.47 8.39
CA GLU A 70 6.68 9.09 7.16
C GLU A 70 7.16 10.53 7.01
N ASN A 71 7.31 11.25 8.13
CA ASN A 71 7.84 12.62 8.17
C ASN A 71 9.39 12.68 8.15
N GLY A 72 10.06 11.54 7.96
CA GLY A 72 11.51 11.51 7.73
C GLY A 72 12.38 11.63 8.99
N LEU A 73 11.87 11.29 10.18
CA LEU A 73 12.66 11.40 11.42
C LEU A 73 14.00 10.62 11.35
N ASN A 74 14.03 9.47 10.67
CA ASN A 74 15.27 8.71 10.44
C ASN A 74 16.33 9.51 9.67
N GLU A 75 15.92 10.20 8.60
CA GLU A 75 16.79 11.07 7.82
C GLU A 75 17.37 12.18 8.69
N TYR A 76 16.53 12.82 9.51
CA TYR A 76 16.97 13.85 10.45
C TYR A 76 17.96 13.31 11.48
N ILE A 77 17.75 12.13 12.05
CA ILE A 77 18.69 11.51 12.99
C ILE A 77 20.04 11.24 12.32
N VAL A 78 20.03 10.67 11.11
CA VAL A 78 21.28 10.35 10.38
C VAL A 78 22.02 11.62 9.92
N CYS A 79 21.30 12.70 9.59
CA CYS A 79 21.89 13.96 9.15
C CYS A 79 22.43 14.80 10.31
N TYR A 80 21.63 15.04 11.36
CA TYR A 80 21.99 15.96 12.45
C TYR A 80 22.72 15.26 13.61
N CYS A 81 22.49 13.97 13.82
CA CYS A 81 23.06 13.20 14.92
C CYS A 81 24.06 12.14 14.46
N LYS A 82 24.69 12.32 13.29
CA LYS A 82 25.64 11.35 12.70
C LYS A 82 26.78 10.98 13.65
N GLU A 83 27.46 11.98 14.21
CA GLU A 83 28.60 11.77 15.12
C GLU A 83 28.16 11.08 16.42
N LEU A 84 26.96 11.40 16.90
CA LEU A 84 26.35 10.79 18.10
C LEU A 84 25.96 9.32 17.87
N LEU A 85 25.56 8.96 16.64
CA LEU A 85 25.33 7.57 16.24
C LEU A 85 26.62 6.77 16.00
N ILE A 86 27.76 7.44 15.77
CA ILE A 86 29.07 6.79 15.60
C ILE A 86 29.70 6.51 16.95
N ASN A 87 29.61 7.44 17.91
CA ASN A 87 30.22 7.28 19.22
C ASN A 87 29.32 6.52 20.19
N GLU A 88 29.61 5.23 20.43
CA GLU A 88 28.88 4.37 21.37
C GLU A 88 29.00 4.83 22.84
N GLN A 89 30.04 5.60 23.18
CA GLN A 89 30.27 6.09 24.55
C GLN A 89 29.49 7.38 24.87
N HIS A 90 28.81 7.96 23.88
CA HIS A 90 28.08 9.20 24.08
C HIS A 90 26.77 8.96 24.86
N PRO A 91 26.41 9.78 25.87
CA PRO A 91 25.21 9.56 26.70
C PRO A 91 23.89 9.50 25.89
N LEU A 92 23.80 10.26 24.80
CA LEU A 92 22.63 10.26 23.89
C LEU A 92 22.56 9.04 22.96
N HIS A 93 23.63 8.26 22.83
CA HIS A 93 23.72 7.17 21.86
C HIS A 93 22.60 6.15 22.07
N ALA A 94 22.38 5.71 23.30
CA ALA A 94 21.37 4.68 23.61
C ALA A 94 19.95 5.13 23.24
N SER A 95 19.57 6.36 23.54
CA SER A 95 18.23 6.87 23.23
C SER A 95 18.04 7.11 21.73
N LEU A 96 19.03 7.68 21.04
CA LEU A 96 18.98 7.87 19.58
C LEU A 96 19.00 6.55 18.81
N HIS A 97 19.81 5.59 19.25
CA HIS A 97 19.89 4.25 18.67
C HIS A 97 18.56 3.51 18.80
N TYR A 98 17.94 3.56 19.98
CA TYR A 98 16.61 2.99 20.20
C TYR A 98 15.55 3.60 19.27
N ILE A 99 15.53 4.94 19.16
CA ILE A 99 14.60 5.65 18.28
C ILE A 99 14.82 5.20 16.82
N PHE A 100 16.06 5.23 16.35
CA PHE A 100 16.42 4.81 15.00
C PHE A 100 16.00 3.35 14.73
N GLU A 101 16.28 2.42 15.64
CA GLU A 101 15.92 1.01 15.49
C GLU A 101 14.40 0.82 15.37
N ARG A 102 13.60 1.49 16.20
CA ARG A 102 12.14 1.39 16.18
C ARG A 102 11.55 1.93 14.88
N LEU A 103 12.09 3.03 14.37
CA LEU A 103 11.66 3.65 13.13
C LEU A 103 12.12 2.85 11.90
N ALA A 104 13.36 2.35 11.91
CA ALA A 104 13.95 1.59 10.82
C ALA A 104 13.20 0.27 10.53
N VAL A 105 12.52 -0.30 11.53
CA VAL A 105 11.64 -1.47 11.34
C VAL A 105 10.43 -1.14 10.45
N GLN A 106 9.91 0.08 10.56
CA GLN A 106 8.72 0.52 9.83
C GLN A 106 9.09 0.99 8.41
N LYS A 107 10.10 1.85 8.30
CA LYS A 107 10.56 2.40 7.01
C LYS A 107 12.00 2.90 7.13
N LEU A 108 12.90 2.35 6.31
CA LEU A 108 14.29 2.82 6.21
C LEU A 108 14.66 3.07 4.75
N MET A 109 15.12 4.29 4.44
CA MET A 109 15.54 4.68 3.09
C MET A 109 16.96 4.22 2.77
N THR A 110 17.26 4.05 1.47
CA THR A 110 18.57 3.61 0.96
C THR A 110 19.72 4.47 1.48
N LYS A 111 19.55 5.81 1.51
CA LYS A 111 20.58 6.75 1.97
C LYS A 111 20.89 6.60 3.46
N GLU A 112 19.84 6.42 4.27
CA GLU A 112 19.94 6.23 5.72
C GLU A 112 20.67 4.92 6.03
N LEU A 113 20.28 3.82 5.37
CA LEU A 113 20.93 2.52 5.53
C LEU A 113 22.40 2.55 5.11
N ARG A 114 22.73 3.21 4.00
CA ARG A 114 24.11 3.36 3.51
C ARG A 114 24.98 4.11 4.52
N ASN A 115 24.47 5.21 5.07
CA ASN A 115 25.17 6.00 6.08
C ASN A 115 25.31 5.24 7.40
N PHE A 116 24.26 4.52 7.82
CA PHE A 116 24.28 3.69 9.02
C PHE A 116 25.29 2.54 8.91
N LEU A 117 25.37 1.85 7.76
CA LEU A 117 26.36 0.79 7.55
C LEU A 117 27.75 1.30 7.14
N ARG A 118 27.96 2.63 7.09
CA ARG A 118 29.22 3.27 6.62
C ARG A 118 29.63 2.85 5.21
N LEU A 119 28.67 2.51 4.36
CA LEU A 119 28.85 2.09 2.95
C LEU A 119 29.02 3.27 2.00
N GLY A 120 29.44 4.42 2.52
CA GLY A 120 29.75 5.60 1.72
C GLY A 120 31.02 5.34 0.94
N LEU A 121 30.89 5.11 -0.37
CA LEU A 121 32.00 5.29 -1.30
C LEU A 121 32.31 6.79 -1.30
N LYS A 122 33.37 7.20 -0.59
CA LYS A 122 34.08 8.40 -1.03
C LYS A 122 34.79 7.96 -2.30
N CYS A 123 34.22 8.24 -3.47
CA CYS A 123 35.05 8.29 -4.67
C CYS A 123 36.03 9.43 -4.41
N CYS A 124 37.20 9.11 -3.86
CA CYS A 124 38.30 10.05 -3.81
C CYS A 124 38.60 10.38 -5.26
N ASN A 125 38.44 11.65 -5.64
CA ASN A 125 39.09 12.15 -6.84
C ASN A 125 40.57 11.79 -6.69
N GLU A 126 41.08 11.10 -7.70
CA GLU A 126 42.51 10.89 -7.90
C GLU A 126 43.16 12.26 -7.83
N ASN A 127 43.88 12.50 -6.73
CA ASN A 127 45.13 13.23 -6.63
C ASN A 127 45.45 13.36 -5.13
N TYR A 128 46.70 13.03 -4.79
CA TYR A 128 47.35 13.03 -3.47
C TYR A 128 47.48 11.67 -2.75
N THR A 129 48.62 11.03 -3.07
CA THR A 129 49.58 10.38 -2.16
C THR A 129 49.13 9.19 -1.32
N ASP A 130 49.35 7.98 -1.85
CA ASP A 130 50.15 6.84 -1.32
C ASP A 130 50.35 6.60 0.20
N GLN A 131 49.43 6.99 1.09
CA GLN A 131 49.43 6.53 2.49
C GLN A 131 48.04 6.17 3.07
N PHE A 132 47.08 5.79 2.23
CA PHE A 132 45.71 5.42 2.65
C PHE A 132 45.34 3.94 2.48
N GLU A 133 46.30 3.01 2.60
CA GLU A 133 45.99 1.60 2.91
C GLU A 133 45.50 1.39 4.36
N LYS A 134 45.24 2.45 5.13
CA LYS A 134 44.75 2.37 6.51
C LYS A 134 43.23 2.28 6.58
N ASN A 135 42.77 1.04 6.71
CA ASN A 135 41.61 0.59 7.47
C ASN A 135 40.24 1.12 7.03
N ILE A 136 39.57 0.36 6.16
CA ILE A 136 38.11 0.24 6.27
C ILE A 136 37.85 -0.35 7.67
N LEU A 137 37.59 0.52 8.64
CA LEU A 137 37.22 0.11 10.00
C LEU A 137 36.02 -0.84 9.90
N PRO A 138 36.07 -2.00 10.56
CA PRO A 138 34.95 -2.94 10.53
C PRO A 138 33.68 -2.24 11.01
N VAL A 139 32.54 -2.62 10.43
CA VAL A 139 31.24 -2.10 10.90
C VAL A 139 31.08 -2.54 12.37
N PRO A 140 30.81 -1.60 13.31
CA PRO A 140 30.66 -1.95 14.72
C PRO A 140 29.59 -3.02 14.94
N LEU A 141 29.83 -3.91 15.90
CA LEU A 141 28.95 -5.03 16.22
C LEU A 141 27.53 -4.57 16.57
N THR A 142 27.41 -3.44 17.28
CA THR A 142 26.13 -2.80 17.62
C THR A 142 25.27 -2.62 16.39
N ARG A 143 25.81 -2.05 15.31
CA ARG A 143 25.08 -1.80 14.06
C ARG A 143 24.65 -3.06 13.33
N VAL A 144 25.48 -4.10 13.37
CA VAL A 144 25.13 -5.41 12.80
C VAL A 144 24.03 -6.07 13.64
N LYS A 145 24.08 -5.96 14.98
CA LYS A 145 23.00 -6.42 15.88
C LYS A 145 21.69 -5.64 15.62
N THR A 146 21.75 -4.33 15.35
CA THR A 146 20.59 -3.53 14.94
C THR A 146 20.04 -4.03 13.61
N LEU A 147 20.90 -4.30 12.63
CA LEU A 147 20.48 -4.85 11.34
C LEU A 147 19.75 -6.20 11.53
N VAL A 148 20.22 -7.05 12.42
CA VAL A 148 19.50 -8.27 12.81
C VAL A 148 18.14 -7.93 13.39
N SER A 149 18.06 -7.03 14.38
CA SER A 149 16.80 -6.67 15.03
C SER A 149 15.74 -6.10 14.08
N ILE A 150 16.15 -5.24 13.15
CA ILE A 150 15.24 -4.61 12.17
C ILE A 150 14.87 -5.54 11.00
N THR A 151 15.63 -6.62 10.79
CA THR A 151 15.35 -7.64 9.74
C THR A 151 14.70 -8.90 10.28
N THR A 152 14.74 -9.14 11.60
CA THR A 152 13.99 -10.22 12.22
C THR A 152 12.49 -9.94 12.07
N PRO A 153 11.74 -10.78 11.35
CA PRO A 153 10.30 -10.59 11.23
C PRO A 153 9.69 -10.73 12.61
N ARG A 154 8.92 -9.71 13.00
CA ARG A 154 8.04 -9.76 14.16
C ARG A 154 6.88 -10.66 13.78
N ASP A 155 6.47 -11.56 14.67
CA ASP A 155 5.45 -12.59 14.48
C ASP A 155 4.13 -12.04 13.86
N PHE A 156 4.06 -11.88 12.54
CA PHE A 156 2.81 -11.86 11.79
C PHE A 156 2.45 -13.31 11.50
N ARG A 157 1.96 -13.98 12.54
CA ARG A 157 1.65 -15.41 12.51
C ARG A 157 0.71 -15.68 11.32
N SER A 158 1.15 -16.59 10.46
CA SER A 158 0.37 -17.41 9.52
C SER A 158 -0.04 -16.92 8.12
N GLN A 159 0.61 -15.94 7.49
CA GLN A 159 0.37 -15.71 6.04
C GLN A 159 1.65 -15.70 5.19
N LEU A 160 1.50 -15.99 3.89
CA LEU A 160 2.54 -16.15 2.85
C LEU A 160 3.50 -14.94 2.72
N SER A 161 3.29 -13.85 3.46
CA SER A 161 4.10 -12.64 3.46
C SER A 161 4.78 -12.42 4.82
N SER A 162 6.11 -12.37 4.82
CA SER A 162 6.90 -12.04 6.02
C SER A 162 7.03 -10.53 6.30
N THR A 163 6.37 -9.70 5.50
CA THR A 163 6.41 -8.23 5.60
C THR A 163 5.00 -7.65 5.61
N MET A 164 4.81 -6.51 6.29
CA MET A 164 3.55 -5.78 6.32
C MET A 164 3.30 -5.10 4.96
N PRO A 165 2.11 -5.23 4.34
CA PRO A 165 1.76 -4.53 3.09
C PRO A 165 1.46 -3.05 3.34
N SER A 166 1.37 -2.25 2.26
CA SER A 166 0.84 -0.88 2.35
C SER A 166 -0.65 -0.90 2.67
N PHE A 167 -1.10 -0.04 3.59
CA PHE A 167 -2.49 -0.02 4.04
C PHE A 167 -2.98 1.38 4.39
N ILE A 168 -4.29 1.48 4.54
CA ILE A 168 -4.99 2.61 5.15
C ILE A 168 -5.60 2.11 6.44
N GLU A 169 -5.21 2.72 7.55
CA GLU A 169 -5.84 2.49 8.84
C GLU A 169 -7.04 3.41 9.00
N MET A 170 -8.15 2.81 9.44
CA MET A 170 -9.39 3.47 9.82
C MET A 170 -9.57 3.26 11.32
N ASP A 171 -9.23 4.29 12.07
CA ASP A 171 -9.34 4.39 13.52
C ASP A 171 -10.54 5.29 13.87
N MET A 172 -11.61 4.64 14.32
CA MET A 172 -12.86 5.32 14.63
C MET A 172 -12.84 5.99 16.00
N SER A 173 -11.78 5.81 16.80
CA SER A 173 -11.76 6.21 18.22
C SER A 173 -11.74 7.71 18.43
N SER A 174 -11.12 8.47 17.52
CA SER A 174 -10.96 9.91 17.65
C SER A 174 -12.16 10.70 17.16
N GLU A 175 -12.77 10.28 16.04
CA GLU A 175 -13.76 11.08 15.30
C GLU A 175 -15.06 10.34 15.02
N GLY A 176 -15.08 9.01 15.14
CA GLY A 176 -16.24 8.20 14.80
C GLY A 176 -16.57 8.11 13.31
N PHE A 177 -15.66 8.53 12.41
CA PHE A 177 -15.77 8.31 10.97
C PHE A 177 -14.39 8.24 10.32
N ALA A 178 -14.27 7.44 9.27
CA ALA A 178 -13.09 7.31 8.43
C ALA A 178 -13.50 6.50 7.19
N CYS A 179 -13.31 7.05 5.99
CA CYS A 179 -13.64 6.33 4.76
C CYS A 179 -12.79 6.72 3.56
N LEU A 180 -12.80 5.84 2.56
CA LEU A 180 -12.42 6.16 1.18
C LEU A 180 -13.68 6.47 0.39
N TYR A 181 -13.67 7.59 -0.31
CA TYR A 181 -14.74 8.03 -1.17
C TYR A 181 -14.36 7.95 -2.64
N PHE A 182 -15.23 7.34 -3.45
CA PHE A 182 -15.10 7.24 -4.89
C PHE A 182 -16.18 8.12 -5.52
N PRO A 183 -15.82 9.24 -6.18
CA PRO A 183 -16.80 10.19 -6.70
C PRO A 183 -17.73 9.61 -7.75
N ASN A 184 -17.17 8.82 -8.67
CA ASN A 184 -17.93 8.14 -9.71
C ASN A 184 -17.25 6.82 -10.07
N ILE A 185 -17.92 5.68 -9.84
CA ILE A 185 -17.40 4.34 -10.16
C ILE A 185 -17.78 3.85 -11.56
N ALA A 186 -18.81 4.44 -12.16
CA ALA A 186 -19.32 4.05 -13.48
C ALA A 186 -19.63 5.30 -14.31
N PRO A 187 -18.58 5.98 -14.81
CA PRO A 187 -18.79 7.21 -15.52
C PRO A 187 -19.42 7.00 -16.90
N SER A 188 -20.35 7.88 -17.24
CA SER A 188 -21.03 7.92 -18.54
C SER A 188 -21.00 9.36 -19.07
N HIS A 189 -20.59 9.52 -20.33
CA HIS A 189 -20.57 10.80 -21.00
C HIS A 189 -21.99 11.25 -21.33
N LEU A 190 -22.31 12.50 -21.00
CA LEU A 190 -23.60 13.09 -21.29
C LEU A 190 -23.72 13.34 -22.81
N GLN A 191 -24.39 12.44 -23.53
CA GLN A 191 -24.90 12.78 -24.87
C GLN A 191 -26.16 13.63 -24.72
N TYR A 192 -26.00 14.95 -24.75
CA TYR A 192 -27.14 15.85 -24.98
C TYR A 192 -27.61 15.63 -26.44
N GLN A 193 -28.55 14.70 -26.66
CA GLN A 193 -29.30 14.68 -27.92
C GLN A 193 -30.14 15.95 -27.98
N SER A 194 -29.66 16.98 -28.69
CA SER A 194 -30.51 18.08 -29.13
C SER A 194 -31.62 17.51 -30.03
N LYS A 195 -32.81 17.30 -29.46
CA LYS A 195 -34.05 17.25 -30.23
C LYS A 195 -34.36 18.66 -30.71
N THR A 196 -33.68 19.12 -31.75
CA THR A 196 -34.09 20.35 -32.44
C THR A 196 -35.29 20.00 -33.33
N LEU A 197 -36.41 20.64 -33.01
CA LEU A 197 -37.64 20.77 -33.79
C LEU A 197 -37.39 20.70 -35.32
N GLN A 198 -37.69 19.58 -35.97
CA GLN A 198 -37.99 19.57 -37.41
C GLN A 198 -39.51 19.73 -37.54
N ARG A 199 -39.96 20.98 -37.61
CA ARG A 199 -41.28 21.30 -38.13
C ARG A 199 -41.13 22.40 -39.19
N LEU A 200 -41.65 22.08 -40.37
CA LEU A 200 -41.94 22.93 -41.54
C LEU A 200 -40.71 23.38 -42.35
N ILE A 201 -40.48 22.70 -43.47
CA ILE A 201 -40.51 23.27 -44.82
C ILE A 201 -40.73 22.09 -45.78
N THR A 202 -41.92 22.02 -46.38
CA THR A 202 -42.13 21.41 -47.71
C THR A 202 -41.55 22.37 -48.75
N PRO A 203 -40.89 21.87 -49.80
CA PRO A 203 -41.60 21.83 -51.07
C PRO A 203 -41.29 20.60 -51.94
N VAL A 204 -42.38 20.14 -52.57
CA VAL A 204 -42.51 19.79 -54.01
C VAL A 204 -41.64 18.67 -54.57
N ALA A 205 -42.35 17.62 -54.97
CA ALA A 205 -41.90 16.51 -55.78
C ALA A 205 -41.43 16.93 -57.17
N THR A 206 -40.35 16.31 -57.65
CA THR A 206 -40.21 15.90 -59.05
C THR A 206 -39.49 14.55 -59.12
N ALA A 207 -40.00 13.70 -60.00
CA ALA A 207 -39.70 12.28 -60.13
C ALA A 207 -38.56 11.99 -61.12
N GLN A 208 -38.24 10.69 -61.24
CA GLN A 208 -37.45 10.03 -62.31
C GLN A 208 -35.93 10.18 -62.19
N SER A 209 -35.06 9.24 -62.57
CA SER A 209 -35.10 7.82 -62.92
C SER A 209 -33.64 7.41 -63.21
N THR A 210 -33.28 6.15 -62.88
CA THR A 210 -32.34 5.26 -63.60
C THR A 210 -30.91 5.69 -63.99
N SER A 211 -29.94 4.93 -63.43
CA SER A 211 -28.78 4.27 -64.07
C SER A 211 -27.69 5.09 -64.80
N ARG A 212 -26.41 4.90 -64.40
CA ARG A 212 -25.40 4.08 -65.12
C ARG A 212 -23.99 4.14 -64.49
N THR A 213 -23.30 3.04 -64.74
CA THR A 213 -21.98 2.51 -64.41
C THR A 213 -20.73 3.28 -64.85
N SER A 214 -19.59 2.81 -64.30
CA SER A 214 -18.22 2.70 -64.87
C SER A 214 -17.24 3.88 -64.73
N ILE A 215 -15.90 3.75 -64.58
CA ILE A 215 -14.87 2.70 -64.41
C ILE A 215 -13.53 3.45 -64.12
N THR A 216 -12.54 2.82 -63.45
CA THR A 216 -11.06 3.12 -63.37
C THR A 216 -10.58 4.46 -62.79
N GLY A 217 -9.43 4.60 -62.13
CA GLY A 217 -8.29 3.71 -61.88
C GLY A 217 -7.05 4.54 -61.47
N MET A 218 -6.46 4.18 -60.33
CA MET A 218 -5.03 4.18 -59.95
C MET A 218 -4.16 5.45 -59.83
N SER A 219 -3.38 5.42 -58.74
CA SER A 219 -2.07 6.06 -58.45
C SER A 219 -2.15 7.53 -58.00
N VAL A 220 -1.37 8.06 -57.04
CA VAL A 220 -0.01 7.79 -56.54
C VAL A 220 0.05 8.22 -55.06
N GLY A 221 0.91 7.60 -54.25
CA GLY A 221 1.11 7.95 -52.84
C GLY A 221 1.94 9.22 -52.60
N SER A 222 1.79 9.81 -51.40
CA SER A 222 2.84 10.60 -50.75
C SER A 222 2.50 10.89 -49.29
N LEU A 223 3.39 10.41 -48.41
CA LEU A 223 3.91 11.02 -47.18
C LEU A 223 3.15 12.21 -46.58
N THR A 224 2.64 12.03 -45.36
CA THR A 224 2.18 13.12 -44.48
C THR A 224 3.35 13.69 -43.68
N GLY A 225 3.93 14.78 -44.19
CA GLY A 225 4.79 15.69 -43.44
C GLY A 225 3.96 16.71 -42.66
N PHE A 226 4.37 16.98 -41.42
CA PHE A 226 3.86 18.04 -40.56
C PHE A 226 3.98 19.41 -41.24
N HIS A 227 2.86 20.12 -41.42
CA HIS A 227 2.89 21.58 -41.51
C HIS A 227 1.63 22.19 -40.87
N SER A 228 1.88 22.94 -39.80
CA SER A 228 0.96 23.86 -39.16
C SER A 228 0.74 25.08 -40.04
N ASN A 229 -0.51 25.34 -40.43
CA ASN A 229 -0.92 26.67 -40.90
C ASN A 229 -2.00 27.21 -39.97
N ILE A 230 -1.63 28.26 -39.25
CA ILE A 230 -2.49 29.11 -38.44
C ILE A 230 -3.17 30.08 -39.40
N ASN A 231 -4.49 29.96 -39.56
CA ASN A 231 -5.33 31.07 -40.01
C ASN A 231 -6.39 31.32 -38.94
N LYS A 232 -6.20 32.44 -38.22
CA LYS A 232 -7.18 33.02 -37.31
C LYS A 232 -8.29 33.67 -38.14
N SER A 233 -9.50 33.15 -38.06
CA SER A 233 -10.72 33.92 -38.32
C SER A 233 -11.57 33.92 -37.06
N ILE A 234 -11.74 35.13 -36.53
CA ILE A 234 -12.52 35.48 -35.35
C ILE A 234 -14.01 35.30 -35.68
N PHE A 235 -14.65 34.34 -35.03
CA PHE A 235 -16.08 34.41 -34.69
C PHE A 235 -16.26 33.79 -33.31
N SER A 236 -16.72 34.62 -32.38
CA SER A 236 -17.04 34.28 -31.01
C SER A 236 -18.21 33.30 -30.94
N ARG A 237 -17.91 32.01 -30.73
CA ARG A 237 -18.77 31.07 -30.03
C ARG A 237 -17.90 30.41 -28.97
N SER A 238 -18.26 30.57 -27.71
CA SER A 238 -17.72 29.78 -26.62
C SER A 238 -17.85 28.30 -27.00
N PRO A 239 -16.79 27.48 -26.92
CA PRO A 239 -16.99 26.04 -26.95
C PRO A 239 -17.73 25.71 -25.66
N MET A 240 -19.00 25.35 -25.79
CA MET A 240 -19.69 24.60 -24.75
C MET A 240 -18.84 23.34 -24.53
N GLU A 241 -18.11 23.30 -23.40
CA GLU A 241 -17.39 22.10 -22.99
C GLU A 241 -18.41 20.95 -23.00
N PRO A 242 -18.14 19.83 -23.71
CA PRO A 242 -18.97 18.65 -23.57
C PRO A 242 -19.01 18.34 -22.07
N ALA A 243 -20.21 18.21 -21.49
CA ALA A 243 -20.36 17.91 -20.08
C ALA A 243 -19.80 16.50 -19.82
N VAL A 244 -18.50 16.44 -19.53
CA VAL A 244 -17.76 15.21 -19.27
C VAL A 244 -18.33 14.64 -17.98
N GLY A 245 -19.12 13.57 -18.08
CA GLY A 245 -19.39 12.67 -16.96
C GLY A 245 -18.06 12.35 -16.26
N GLY A 246 -18.01 12.41 -14.93
CA GLY A 246 -16.77 12.39 -14.14
C GLY A 246 -15.82 11.21 -14.41
N GLY A 247 -14.78 11.02 -13.59
CA GLY A 247 -13.78 9.99 -13.81
C GLY A 247 -12.73 10.28 -14.89
N ILE A 248 -12.07 9.22 -15.34
CA ILE A 248 -10.91 9.20 -16.24
C ILE A 248 -11.12 8.20 -17.38
N GLY A 249 -10.63 8.52 -18.58
CA GLY A 249 -10.75 7.66 -19.77
C GLY A 249 -11.84 8.13 -20.73
N SER A 250 -12.17 7.28 -21.70
CA SER A 250 -13.18 7.58 -22.74
C SER A 250 -14.17 6.43 -22.86
N GLY A 251 -15.42 6.76 -23.18
CA GLY A 251 -16.49 5.78 -23.35
C GLY A 251 -17.26 5.50 -22.04
N ASP A 252 -18.44 4.93 -22.18
CA ASP A 252 -19.37 4.78 -21.06
C ASP A 252 -19.17 3.45 -20.34
N ARG A 253 -19.20 3.49 -19.00
CA ARG A 253 -19.26 2.29 -18.16
C ARG A 253 -20.65 2.16 -17.54
N SER A 254 -21.34 1.06 -17.83
CA SER A 254 -22.65 0.76 -17.26
C SER A 254 -22.52 0.08 -15.89
N PHE A 255 -23.35 0.48 -14.92
CA PHE A 255 -23.49 -0.22 -13.64
C PHE A 255 -24.96 -0.52 -13.35
N PRO A 256 -25.31 -1.72 -12.85
CA PRO A 256 -24.45 -2.90 -12.68
C PRO A 256 -23.98 -3.48 -14.03
N SER A 257 -22.82 -4.15 -14.04
CA SER A 257 -22.28 -4.78 -15.25
C SER A 257 -23.17 -5.93 -15.74
N PRO A 258 -23.38 -6.08 -17.07
CA PRO A 258 -24.12 -7.21 -17.62
C PRO A 258 -23.42 -8.57 -17.41
N ASN A 259 -22.09 -8.56 -17.23
CA ASN A 259 -21.28 -9.76 -17.00
C ASN A 259 -21.18 -10.17 -15.52
N GLY A 260 -21.86 -9.42 -14.65
CA GLY A 260 -21.76 -9.55 -13.20
C GLY A 260 -20.59 -8.79 -12.61
N LEU A 261 -20.32 -9.02 -11.32
CA LEU A 261 -19.44 -8.16 -10.52
C LEU A 261 -18.57 -8.99 -9.60
N THR A 262 -17.28 -8.66 -9.49
CA THR A 262 -16.38 -9.21 -8.48
C THR A 262 -15.75 -8.09 -7.68
N PHE A 263 -15.90 -8.14 -6.36
CA PHE A 263 -15.18 -7.28 -5.44
C PHE A 263 -14.19 -8.11 -4.63
N SER A 264 -12.91 -7.73 -4.68
CA SER A 264 -11.81 -8.41 -3.99
C SER A 264 -11.06 -7.41 -3.14
N THR A 265 -10.91 -7.67 -1.84
CA THR A 265 -10.24 -6.76 -0.90
C THR A 265 -9.37 -7.51 0.10
N TRP A 266 -8.23 -6.91 0.45
CA TRP A 266 -7.44 -7.29 1.62
C TRP A 266 -7.79 -6.36 2.78
N PHE A 267 -8.05 -6.93 3.96
CA PHE A 267 -8.28 -6.15 5.17
C PHE A 267 -7.63 -6.83 6.37
N CYS A 268 -7.39 -6.07 7.44
CA CYS A 268 -6.87 -6.57 8.70
C CYS A 268 -7.60 -5.88 9.85
N LEU A 269 -8.25 -6.64 10.71
CA LEU A 269 -8.90 -6.12 11.90
C LEU A 269 -7.89 -6.12 13.05
N GLU A 270 -7.63 -4.96 13.69
CA GLU A 270 -6.68 -4.91 14.81
C GLU A 270 -7.24 -5.61 16.05
N ARG A 271 -8.48 -5.26 16.43
CA ARG A 271 -9.17 -5.80 17.59
C ARG A 271 -10.69 -5.67 17.44
N TYR A 272 -11.43 -6.71 17.80
CA TYR A 272 -12.88 -6.61 17.95
C TYR A 272 -13.23 -5.70 19.14
N PRO A 273 -14.34 -4.95 19.07
CA PRO A 273 -14.91 -4.29 20.24
C PRO A 273 -15.18 -5.33 21.33
N GLN A 274 -14.85 -5.04 22.60
CA GLN A 274 -15.19 -5.94 23.70
C GLN A 274 -16.71 -6.08 23.84
N GLU A 275 -17.19 -7.31 24.04
CA GLU A 275 -18.62 -7.67 24.02
C GLU A 275 -19.50 -6.86 25.01
N HIS A 276 -18.94 -6.35 26.11
CA HIS A 276 -19.66 -5.56 27.11
C HIS A 276 -19.72 -4.04 26.82
N ILE A 277 -19.00 -3.56 25.80
CA ILE A 277 -18.92 -2.15 25.37
C ILE A 277 -19.07 -2.07 23.83
N ALA A 278 -19.67 -3.08 23.20
CA ALA A 278 -19.69 -3.18 21.76
C ALA A 278 -20.59 -2.10 21.17
N ASP A 279 -19.96 -1.03 20.65
CA ASP A 279 -20.60 -0.22 19.64
C ASP A 279 -20.82 -1.14 18.44
N ASP A 280 -22.09 -1.38 18.12
CA ASP A 280 -22.58 -2.14 16.97
C ASP A 280 -22.25 -1.42 15.64
N ASN A 281 -20.99 -1.02 15.45
CA ASN A 281 -20.50 -0.33 14.26
C ASN A 281 -19.95 -1.37 13.28
N PRO A 282 -20.56 -1.56 12.10
CA PRO A 282 -20.09 -2.56 11.14
C PRO A 282 -18.79 -2.12 10.45
N ILE A 283 -17.95 -3.10 10.11
CA ILE A 283 -16.80 -2.90 9.23
C ILE A 283 -17.34 -2.89 7.80
N ARG A 284 -17.38 -1.71 7.19
CA ARG A 284 -17.97 -1.48 5.87
C ARG A 284 -16.93 -1.67 4.78
N LEU A 285 -16.90 -2.84 4.14
CA LEU A 285 -15.91 -3.18 3.12
C LEU A 285 -16.16 -2.43 1.80
N ILE A 286 -17.42 -2.29 1.40
CA ILE A 286 -17.84 -1.39 0.31
C ILE A 286 -19.34 -1.11 0.38
N HIS A 287 -19.73 0.14 0.15
CA HIS A 287 -21.10 0.55 -0.15
C HIS A 287 -21.12 1.30 -1.47
N ILE A 288 -22.03 0.94 -2.36
CA ILE A 288 -22.29 1.66 -3.61
C ILE A 288 -23.60 2.40 -3.45
N VAL A 289 -23.56 3.70 -3.72
CA VAL A 289 -24.67 4.62 -3.58
C VAL A 289 -24.98 5.24 -4.93
N ARG A 290 -26.26 5.24 -5.28
CA ARG A 290 -26.82 5.88 -6.45
C ARG A 290 -27.40 7.22 -6.04
N SER A 291 -27.06 8.27 -6.79
CA SER A 291 -27.58 9.64 -6.58
C SER A 291 -27.95 10.29 -7.90
N ASN A 292 -28.98 11.13 -7.89
CA ASN A 292 -29.43 11.91 -9.04
C ASN A 292 -28.80 13.32 -9.01
N ASP A 293 -28.38 13.82 -10.18
CA ASP A 293 -27.62 15.09 -10.31
C ASP A 293 -28.43 16.34 -9.88
N ASN A 294 -29.77 16.27 -9.90
CA ASN A 294 -30.67 17.41 -9.65
C ASN A 294 -31.36 17.40 -8.28
N LEU A 295 -31.36 16.28 -7.54
CA LEU A 295 -32.04 16.13 -6.25
C LEU A 295 -31.11 15.37 -5.30
N ASN A 296 -30.37 16.11 -4.49
CA ASN A 296 -29.48 15.57 -3.45
C ASN A 296 -30.21 14.79 -2.34
N GLU A 297 -31.55 14.76 -2.35
CA GLU A 297 -32.39 14.24 -1.27
C GLU A 297 -32.78 12.77 -1.44
N GLU A 298 -32.44 12.13 -2.57
CA GLU A 298 -32.74 10.70 -2.83
C GLU A 298 -31.47 9.90 -3.15
N ALA A 299 -30.41 10.05 -2.35
CA ALA A 299 -29.29 9.11 -2.44
C ALA A 299 -29.72 7.76 -1.85
N VAL A 300 -29.43 6.66 -2.55
CA VAL A 300 -29.85 5.31 -2.16
C VAL A 300 -28.66 4.35 -2.27
N ILE A 301 -28.39 3.59 -1.22
CA ILE A 301 -27.43 2.49 -1.22
C ILE A 301 -28.05 1.34 -2.01
N ILE A 302 -27.35 0.85 -3.02
CA ILE A 302 -27.83 -0.22 -3.92
C ILE A 302 -27.04 -1.53 -3.78
N PHE A 303 -25.87 -1.47 -3.16
CA PHE A 303 -25.02 -2.63 -2.93
C PHE A 303 -24.14 -2.41 -1.71
N SER A 304 -24.04 -3.41 -0.84
CA SER A 304 -23.29 -3.34 0.41
C SER A 304 -22.59 -4.65 0.74
N ILE A 305 -21.32 -4.55 1.15
CA ILE A 305 -20.57 -5.64 1.78
C ILE A 305 -20.03 -5.13 3.10
N PHE A 306 -20.38 -5.80 4.19
CA PHE A 306 -19.99 -5.39 5.54
C PHE A 306 -19.84 -6.58 6.47
N ILE A 307 -19.00 -6.42 7.50
CA ILE A 307 -18.80 -7.41 8.56
C ILE A 307 -19.38 -6.83 9.85
N LEU A 308 -20.20 -7.61 10.55
CA LEU A 308 -20.68 -7.26 11.89
C LEU A 308 -19.69 -7.77 12.94
N PRO A 309 -19.11 -6.89 13.77
CA PRO A 309 -18.24 -7.31 14.86
C PRO A 309 -18.94 -8.11 15.94
N SER A 310 -20.23 -7.84 16.19
CA SER A 310 -21.01 -8.42 17.28
C SER A 310 -21.22 -9.93 17.13
N ASP A 311 -21.49 -10.38 15.91
CA ASP A 311 -21.65 -11.81 15.62
C ASP A 311 -20.54 -12.38 14.73
N LYS A 312 -19.58 -11.55 14.29
CA LYS A 312 -18.51 -11.95 13.36
C LYS A 312 -19.05 -12.54 12.06
N SER A 313 -20.16 -11.99 11.55
CA SER A 313 -20.71 -12.38 10.25
C SER A 313 -20.28 -11.44 9.13
N LEU A 314 -20.07 -12.01 7.94
CA LEU A 314 -19.92 -11.28 6.69
C LEU A 314 -21.25 -11.29 5.96
N SER A 315 -21.75 -10.10 5.61
CA SER A 315 -23.03 -9.90 4.95
C SER A 315 -22.86 -9.19 3.61
N VAL A 316 -23.62 -9.63 2.61
CA VAL A 316 -23.71 -9.06 1.26
C VAL A 316 -25.17 -8.74 0.99
N ALA A 317 -25.48 -7.47 0.72
CA ALA A 317 -26.84 -7.00 0.49
C ALA A 317 -26.97 -6.26 -0.85
N THR A 318 -28.05 -6.55 -1.59
CA THR A 318 -28.43 -5.88 -2.85
C THR A 318 -29.72 -5.06 -2.72
N GLN A 319 -30.32 -5.02 -1.52
CA GLN A 319 -31.52 -4.25 -1.25
C GLN A 319 -31.23 -2.75 -1.29
N GLU A 320 -32.12 -2.01 -1.95
CA GLU A 320 -32.07 -0.55 -1.96
C GLU A 320 -32.44 0.01 -0.58
N PHE A 321 -31.59 0.90 -0.06
CA PHE A 321 -31.78 1.52 1.24
C PHE A 321 -31.43 3.02 1.21
N PRO A 322 -32.27 3.93 1.75
CA PRO A 322 -31.97 5.37 1.77
C PRO A 322 -30.61 5.70 2.38
N PHE A 323 -29.83 6.56 1.72
CA PHE A 323 -28.58 7.09 2.25
C PHE A 323 -28.87 8.33 3.10
N SER A 324 -29.46 8.13 4.29
CA SER A 324 -29.84 9.18 5.23
C SER A 324 -28.93 9.20 6.48
N GLN A 325 -29.10 10.24 7.30
CA GLN A 325 -28.39 10.45 8.56
C GLN A 325 -28.87 9.52 9.70
N ASP A 326 -30.01 8.85 9.51
CA ASP A 326 -30.47 7.82 10.43
C ASP A 326 -29.51 6.61 10.32
N ASP A 327 -28.50 6.61 11.18
CA ASP A 327 -27.54 5.51 11.31
C ASP A 327 -28.30 4.31 11.89
N TYR A 328 -28.74 3.43 11.00
CA TYR A 328 -29.25 2.12 11.37
C TYR A 328 -28.19 1.46 12.26
N SER A 329 -28.52 1.15 13.51
CA SER A 329 -27.56 0.42 14.35
C SER A 329 -27.24 -0.94 13.70
N ALA A 330 -26.10 -1.60 13.96
CA ALA A 330 -25.89 -2.94 13.38
C ALA A 330 -26.97 -3.97 13.75
N LYS A 331 -27.76 -3.71 14.81
CA LYS A 331 -28.98 -4.49 15.12
C LYS A 331 -30.10 -4.24 14.11
N ASP A 332 -30.19 -3.04 13.56
CA ASP A 332 -31.18 -2.70 12.54
C ASP A 332 -30.73 -3.13 11.15
N TYR A 333 -29.43 -3.10 10.81
CA TYR A 333 -28.93 -3.55 9.50
C TYR A 333 -29.43 -4.97 9.16
N CYS A 334 -29.40 -5.91 10.11
CA CYS A 334 -29.84 -7.29 9.85
C CYS A 334 -31.37 -7.45 9.76
N ASN A 335 -32.13 -6.58 10.41
CA ASN A 335 -33.61 -6.65 10.43
C ASN A 335 -34.25 -5.83 9.30
N VAL A 336 -33.50 -4.89 8.73
CA VAL A 336 -33.94 -4.04 7.61
C VAL A 336 -33.87 -4.79 6.27
N TYR A 337 -32.93 -5.71 6.14
CA TYR A 337 -32.77 -6.49 4.91
C TYR A 337 -33.73 -7.68 4.87
N LYS A 338 -34.46 -7.79 3.76
CA LYS A 338 -35.25 -8.96 3.43
C LYS A 338 -34.30 -10.09 3.02
N ASP A 339 -34.58 -11.31 3.46
CA ASP A 339 -33.77 -12.50 3.18
C ASP A 339 -33.54 -12.76 1.68
N GLU A 340 -34.46 -12.29 0.81
CA GLU A 340 -34.32 -12.40 -0.65
C GLU A 340 -33.19 -11.54 -1.25
N PHE A 341 -32.73 -10.53 -0.53
CA PHE A 341 -31.70 -9.56 -0.97
C PHE A 341 -30.42 -9.62 -0.13
N LEU A 342 -30.38 -10.51 0.88
CA LEU A 342 -29.28 -10.63 1.83
C LEU A 342 -28.67 -12.03 1.76
N SER A 343 -27.34 -12.07 1.71
CA SER A 343 -26.58 -13.28 2.01
C SER A 343 -25.68 -13.03 3.21
N ARG A 344 -25.80 -13.86 4.25
CA ARG A 344 -25.06 -13.73 5.51
C ARG A 344 -24.35 -15.03 5.85
N VAL A 345 -23.08 -14.91 6.20
CA VAL A 345 -22.21 -16.04 6.51
C VAL A 345 -21.53 -15.80 7.84
N TRP A 346 -21.68 -16.75 8.76
CA TRP A 346 -21.01 -16.68 10.05
C TRP A 346 -19.54 -17.09 9.90
N CYS A 347 -18.61 -16.18 10.26
CA CYS A 347 -17.18 -16.35 10.01
C CYS A 347 -16.30 -16.24 11.27
N PRO A 348 -16.65 -16.84 12.43
CA PRO A 348 -15.95 -16.60 13.69
C PRO A 348 -14.54 -17.20 13.73
N THR A 349 -14.29 -18.27 12.97
CA THR A 349 -13.02 -19.00 12.92
C THR A 349 -12.09 -18.52 11.79
N PHE A 350 -12.65 -17.90 10.76
CA PHE A 350 -11.92 -17.47 9.57
C PHE A 350 -11.26 -16.11 9.74
N ILE A 351 -11.95 -15.15 10.37
CA ILE A 351 -11.43 -13.78 10.53
C ILE A 351 -10.79 -13.63 11.91
N ARG A 352 -9.46 -13.57 11.92
CA ARG A 352 -8.64 -13.43 13.13
C ARG A 352 -8.14 -12.00 13.28
N GLU A 353 -8.01 -11.57 14.54
CA GLU A 353 -7.45 -10.27 14.87
C GLU A 353 -5.97 -10.20 14.52
N SER A 354 -5.50 -9.01 14.16
CA SER A 354 -4.12 -8.69 13.80
C SER A 354 -3.56 -9.56 12.65
N GLN A 355 -4.44 -10.13 11.82
CA GLN A 355 -4.09 -10.89 10.61
C GLN A 355 -4.73 -10.27 9.38
N TRP A 356 -3.99 -10.29 8.28
CA TRP A 356 -4.51 -9.94 6.96
C TRP A 356 -5.41 -11.06 6.46
N HIS A 357 -6.57 -10.71 5.94
CA HIS A 357 -7.49 -11.65 5.30
C HIS A 357 -7.89 -11.12 3.93
N HIS A 358 -8.08 -12.04 2.99
CA HIS A 358 -8.59 -11.75 1.67
C HIS A 358 -10.06 -12.12 1.59
N VAL A 359 -10.90 -11.17 1.20
CA VAL A 359 -12.33 -11.39 0.94
C VAL A 359 -12.57 -11.15 -0.53
N ALA A 360 -13.19 -12.11 -1.22
CA ALA A 360 -13.72 -11.90 -2.56
C ALA A 360 -15.21 -12.27 -2.59
N VAL A 361 -16.00 -11.39 -3.18
CA VAL A 361 -17.45 -11.58 -3.37
C VAL A 361 -17.75 -11.45 -4.86
N THR A 362 -18.38 -12.47 -5.42
CA THR A 362 -18.75 -12.53 -6.83
C THR A 362 -20.27 -12.54 -6.95
N LEU A 363 -20.82 -11.70 -7.83
CA LEU A 363 -22.24 -11.60 -8.15
C LEU A 363 -22.45 -12.01 -9.61
N GLY A 364 -22.80 -13.27 -9.82
CA GLY A 364 -23.12 -13.85 -11.12
C GLY A 364 -24.58 -13.65 -11.50
N LYS A 365 -24.85 -12.96 -12.60
CA LYS A 365 -26.21 -12.83 -13.13
C LYS A 365 -26.70 -14.18 -13.67
N LEU A 366 -27.75 -14.75 -13.08
CA LEU A 366 -28.38 -15.99 -13.55
C LEU A 366 -29.59 -15.68 -14.42
N THR A 367 -30.50 -14.87 -13.89
CA THR A 367 -31.73 -14.42 -14.57
C THR A 367 -31.92 -12.92 -14.33
N PRO A 368 -32.79 -12.21 -15.06
CA PRO A 368 -33.07 -10.81 -14.76
C PRO A 368 -33.64 -10.57 -13.35
N LYS A 369 -34.16 -11.61 -12.68
CA LYS A 369 -34.73 -11.54 -11.33
C LYS A 369 -33.87 -12.26 -10.27
N SER A 370 -32.74 -12.87 -10.63
CA SER A 370 -31.90 -13.59 -9.66
C SER A 370 -30.41 -13.53 -10.00
N CYS A 371 -29.61 -13.37 -8.95
CA CYS A 371 -28.15 -13.33 -8.97
C CYS A 371 -27.61 -14.39 -8.01
N LEU A 372 -26.51 -15.05 -8.40
CA LEU A 372 -25.75 -15.94 -7.53
C LEU A 372 -24.67 -15.12 -6.83
N VAL A 373 -24.76 -14.99 -5.51
CA VAL A 373 -23.64 -14.50 -4.69
C VAL A 373 -22.77 -15.68 -4.34
N SER A 374 -21.46 -15.55 -4.51
CA SER A 374 -20.49 -16.48 -3.93
C SER A 374 -19.45 -15.69 -3.12
N ILE A 375 -19.18 -16.17 -1.91
CA ILE A 375 -18.29 -15.54 -0.93
C ILE A 375 -17.09 -16.45 -0.76
N TYR A 376 -15.91 -15.85 -0.88
CA TYR A 376 -14.62 -16.51 -0.75
C TYR A 376 -13.80 -15.80 0.34
N LEU A 377 -13.15 -16.59 1.18
CA LEU A 377 -12.23 -16.12 2.22
C LEU A 377 -10.87 -16.82 2.06
N ASP A 378 -9.80 -16.04 2.05
CA ASP A 378 -8.42 -16.52 1.93
C ASP A 378 -8.23 -17.53 0.78
N GLY A 379 -8.82 -17.20 -0.38
CA GLY A 379 -8.78 -18.01 -1.60
C GLY A 379 -9.69 -19.24 -1.60
N ARG A 380 -10.45 -19.50 -0.53
CA ARG A 380 -11.34 -20.65 -0.42
C ARG A 380 -12.80 -20.23 -0.55
N HIS A 381 -13.58 -21.04 -1.25
CA HIS A 381 -15.03 -20.88 -1.31
C HIS A 381 -15.65 -21.19 0.06
N VAL A 382 -16.52 -20.31 0.55
CA VAL A 382 -17.18 -20.46 1.87
C VAL A 382 -18.68 -20.65 1.72
N HIS A 383 -19.32 -19.86 0.86
CA HIS A 383 -20.77 -19.86 0.73
C HIS A 383 -21.24 -19.39 -0.64
N SER A 384 -22.37 -19.90 -1.09
CA SER A 384 -23.10 -19.38 -2.26
C SER A 384 -24.61 -19.37 -2.01
N GLN A 385 -25.27 -18.29 -2.41
CA GLN A 385 -26.71 -18.11 -2.26
C GLN A 385 -27.29 -17.37 -3.46
N LYS A 386 -28.52 -17.73 -3.84
CA LYS A 386 -29.30 -16.98 -4.83
C LYS A 386 -30.03 -15.85 -4.12
N ILE A 387 -29.82 -14.62 -4.57
CA ILE A 387 -30.51 -13.42 -4.09
C ILE A 387 -31.02 -12.61 -5.28
N ASN A 388 -31.86 -11.60 -5.03
CA ASN A 388 -32.30 -10.67 -6.06
C ASN A 388 -31.13 -9.77 -6.52
N PRO A 389 -31.02 -9.47 -7.83
CA PRO A 389 -29.93 -8.67 -8.38
C PRO A 389 -30.02 -7.21 -7.93
N ILE A 390 -28.90 -6.48 -8.08
CA ILE A 390 -28.87 -5.02 -7.91
C ILE A 390 -29.89 -4.41 -8.90
N SER A 391 -30.78 -3.56 -8.38
CA SER A 391 -31.77 -2.86 -9.19
C SER A 391 -31.08 -1.99 -10.25
N SER A 392 -31.34 -2.27 -11.54
CA SER A 392 -30.69 -1.58 -12.64
C SER A 392 -31.43 -0.33 -13.13
N THR A 393 -32.72 -0.15 -12.77
CA THR A 393 -33.54 0.95 -13.31
C THR A 393 -34.89 1.07 -12.60
N TRP A 394 -35.30 2.32 -12.32
CA TRP A 394 -36.70 2.68 -12.15
C TRP A 394 -37.49 2.42 -13.44
N SER A 395 -38.80 2.23 -13.30
CA SER A 395 -39.75 2.07 -14.38
C SER A 395 -39.55 3.13 -15.48
N SER A 396 -39.78 2.70 -16.73
CA SER A 396 -39.58 3.35 -18.02
C SER A 396 -40.20 4.74 -18.25
N SER A 397 -40.69 5.42 -17.21
CA SER A 397 -41.44 6.68 -17.27
C SER A 397 -40.59 7.94 -17.06
N GLU A 398 -39.35 7.86 -16.54
CA GLU A 398 -38.52 9.04 -16.24
C GLU A 398 -37.12 8.97 -16.85
N ARG A 399 -37.02 9.09 -18.18
CA ARG A 399 -35.76 9.03 -18.96
C ARG A 399 -34.87 10.28 -18.86
N ASN A 400 -35.09 11.18 -17.91
CA ASN A 400 -34.43 12.50 -17.87
C ASN A 400 -33.35 12.67 -16.79
N HIS A 401 -33.14 11.69 -15.90
CA HIS A 401 -32.18 11.80 -14.80
C HIS A 401 -30.92 10.96 -15.04
N THR A 402 -29.76 11.59 -14.93
CA THR A 402 -28.45 10.94 -15.05
C THR A 402 -28.03 10.40 -13.69
N ASN A 403 -27.94 9.08 -13.58
CA ASN A 403 -27.50 8.41 -12.36
C ASN A 403 -25.99 8.59 -12.16
N ILE A 404 -25.59 9.05 -10.98
CA ILE A 404 -24.21 9.08 -10.55
C ILE A 404 -24.03 7.99 -9.49
N PHE A 405 -23.09 7.07 -9.75
CA PHE A 405 -22.77 5.98 -8.83
C PHE A 405 -21.49 6.33 -8.08
N HIS A 406 -21.59 6.55 -6.78
CA HIS A 406 -20.44 6.78 -5.91
C HIS A 406 -20.26 5.60 -4.95
N ALA A 407 -19.06 5.43 -4.41
CA ALA A 407 -18.80 4.35 -3.46
C ALA A 407 -18.08 4.85 -2.21
N PHE A 408 -18.28 4.12 -1.11
CA PHE A 408 -17.61 4.32 0.16
C PHE A 408 -17.00 3.01 0.64
N ILE A 409 -15.77 3.06 1.15
CA ILE A 409 -15.16 2.00 1.95
C ILE A 409 -14.90 2.58 3.33
N GLY A 410 -15.43 1.97 4.38
CA GLY A 410 -15.46 2.54 5.73
C GLY A 410 -16.71 3.36 6.03
N THR A 411 -16.63 4.18 7.08
CA THR A 411 -17.79 4.91 7.62
C THR A 411 -17.77 6.35 7.13
N PRO A 412 -18.75 6.78 6.30
CA PRO A 412 -18.84 8.15 5.80
C PRO A 412 -19.16 9.16 6.92
N PRO A 413 -18.86 10.46 6.71
CA PRO A 413 -19.10 11.50 7.71
C PRO A 413 -20.56 11.60 8.21
N ILE A 414 -21.52 11.22 7.37
CA ILE A 414 -22.95 11.24 7.71
C ILE A 414 -23.35 10.20 8.77
N TRP A 415 -22.62 9.08 8.86
CA TRP A 415 -22.82 8.03 9.88
C TRP A 415 -21.78 8.12 10.99
N ARG A 416 -21.39 9.35 11.34
CA ARG A 416 -20.38 9.58 12.37
C ARG A 416 -20.88 9.04 13.71
N LYS A 417 -20.21 8.02 14.22
CA LYS A 417 -20.47 7.41 15.52
C LYS A 417 -19.17 6.97 16.16
N TYR A 418 -18.91 7.45 17.38
CA TYR A 418 -17.72 7.06 18.14
C TYR A 418 -17.67 5.54 18.28
N SER A 419 -16.48 4.98 18.03
CA SER A 419 -16.24 3.55 18.15
C SER A 419 -14.78 3.28 18.44
N LYS A 420 -14.48 2.25 19.22
CA LYS A 420 -13.10 1.77 19.38
C LYS A 420 -12.64 0.85 18.24
N LEU A 421 -13.44 0.72 17.19
CA LEU A 421 -13.12 -0.09 16.02
C LEU A 421 -11.89 0.49 15.30
N VAL A 422 -10.85 -0.32 15.17
CA VAL A 422 -9.66 -0.01 14.36
C VAL A 422 -9.43 -1.16 13.39
N TRP A 423 -9.41 -0.84 12.10
CA TRP A 423 -9.15 -1.81 11.06
C TRP A 423 -8.35 -1.18 9.92
N LYS A 424 -7.72 -2.04 9.12
CA LYS A 424 -6.80 -1.65 8.05
C LYS A 424 -7.33 -2.16 6.72
N GLN A 425 -7.39 -1.27 5.75
CA GLN A 425 -7.74 -1.53 4.36
C GLN A 425 -6.46 -1.65 3.53
N GLY A 426 -6.27 -2.80 2.88
CA GLY A 426 -5.17 -3.08 1.96
C GLY A 426 -5.58 -2.83 0.51
N VAL A 427 -5.01 -3.62 -0.40
CA VAL A 427 -5.35 -3.58 -1.83
C VAL A 427 -6.81 -3.99 -2.05
N CYS A 428 -7.56 -3.22 -2.83
CA CYS A 428 -8.93 -3.54 -3.19
C CYS A 428 -9.20 -3.33 -4.69
N ASN A 429 -10.03 -4.20 -5.26
CA ASN A 429 -10.33 -4.23 -6.68
C ASN A 429 -11.83 -4.46 -6.90
N LEU A 430 -12.39 -3.73 -7.86
CA LEU A 430 -13.74 -3.94 -8.37
C LEU A 430 -13.66 -4.24 -9.86
N MET A 431 -14.28 -5.35 -10.25
CA MET A 431 -14.21 -5.91 -11.60
C MET A 431 -15.62 -6.17 -12.13
N ASP A 432 -15.86 -5.81 -13.38
CA ASP A 432 -17.10 -6.00 -14.12
C ASP A 432 -17.18 -7.40 -14.75
N ASP A 433 -16.75 -8.42 -14.02
CA ASP A 433 -16.79 -9.82 -14.41
C ASP A 433 -16.94 -10.72 -13.18
N CYS A 434 -17.31 -11.98 -13.38
CA CYS A 434 -17.47 -12.97 -12.31
C CYS A 434 -16.28 -13.92 -12.25
N PHE A 435 -15.51 -13.83 -11.16
CA PHE A 435 -14.42 -14.78 -10.95
C PHE A 435 -14.94 -16.16 -10.54
N ASP A 436 -14.29 -17.19 -11.06
CA ASP A 436 -14.44 -18.55 -10.58
C ASP A 436 -13.55 -18.80 -9.36
N ALA A 437 -13.73 -19.95 -8.71
CA ALA A 437 -12.95 -20.31 -7.54
C ALA A 437 -11.43 -20.36 -7.82
N VAL A 438 -11.03 -20.72 -9.04
CA VAL A 438 -9.61 -20.82 -9.44
C VAL A 438 -8.99 -19.43 -9.58
N ALA A 439 -9.68 -18.48 -10.23
CA ALA A 439 -9.22 -17.10 -10.34
C ALA A 439 -9.12 -16.40 -8.97
N VAL A 440 -10.07 -16.66 -8.07
CA VAL A 440 -10.02 -16.15 -6.69
C VAL A 440 -8.85 -16.75 -5.92
N ALA A 441 -8.64 -18.07 -6.01
CA ALA A 441 -7.51 -18.74 -5.36
C ALA A 441 -6.18 -18.20 -5.90
N ARG A 442 -6.06 -18.00 -7.21
CA ARG A 442 -4.87 -17.39 -7.82
C ARG A 442 -4.64 -15.96 -7.33
N THR A 443 -5.71 -15.15 -7.23
CA THR A 443 -5.64 -13.79 -6.67
C THR A 443 -5.14 -13.78 -5.23
N TYR A 444 -5.58 -14.74 -4.40
CA TYR A 444 -5.08 -14.91 -3.04
C TYR A 444 -3.59 -15.28 -3.00
N MET A 445 -3.15 -16.19 -3.88
CA MET A 445 -1.75 -16.65 -3.93
C MET A 445 -0.76 -15.55 -4.33
N LEU A 446 -1.19 -14.53 -5.09
CA LEU A 446 -0.37 -13.33 -5.37
C LEU A 446 -0.05 -12.52 -4.10
N GLY A 447 -0.87 -12.65 -3.07
CA GLY A 447 -0.68 -12.04 -1.76
C GLY A 447 -1.02 -10.55 -1.68
N PRO A 448 -0.96 -9.97 -0.47
CA PRO A 448 -1.39 -8.59 -0.21
C PRO A 448 -0.41 -7.52 -0.76
N HIS A 449 0.78 -7.91 -1.19
CA HIS A 449 1.79 -7.03 -1.79
C HIS A 449 1.65 -6.87 -3.29
N TYR A 450 0.72 -7.58 -3.92
CA TYR A 450 0.51 -7.51 -5.35
C TYR A 450 0.04 -6.11 -5.77
N VAL A 451 0.76 -5.51 -6.74
CA VAL A 451 0.51 -4.16 -7.25
C VAL A 451 0.00 -4.18 -8.70
N GLY A 452 0.06 -5.33 -9.37
CA GLY A 452 -0.29 -5.44 -10.79
C GLY A 452 -1.80 -5.37 -11.06
N SER A 453 -2.16 -5.20 -12.33
CA SER A 453 -3.56 -5.15 -12.81
C SER A 453 -4.05 -6.49 -13.36
N PHE A 454 -3.58 -7.60 -12.78
CA PHE A 454 -3.96 -8.98 -13.16
C PHE A 454 -3.65 -9.41 -14.61
N GLN A 455 -2.85 -8.62 -15.33
CA GLN A 455 -2.38 -8.94 -16.69
C GLN A 455 -1.18 -9.90 -16.68
N ASP A 456 -0.29 -9.75 -15.70
CA ASP A 456 0.84 -10.65 -15.44
C ASP A 456 0.70 -11.21 -14.01
N ALA A 457 -0.09 -12.27 -13.87
CA ALA A 457 -0.42 -12.90 -12.60
C ALA A 457 0.35 -14.21 -12.37
N ARG A 458 1.63 -14.24 -12.77
CA ARG A 458 2.51 -15.40 -12.58
C ARG A 458 2.88 -15.60 -11.11
N LEU A 459 2.77 -16.83 -10.63
CA LEU A 459 3.23 -17.25 -9.30
C LEU A 459 4.70 -17.68 -9.35
N GLU A 460 5.08 -18.33 -10.45
CA GLU A 460 6.44 -18.73 -10.75
C GLU A 460 6.97 -18.04 -12.00
N ASP A 461 8.26 -17.67 -11.99
CA ASP A 461 8.86 -16.86 -13.05
C ASP A 461 8.87 -17.58 -14.42
N ASN A 462 8.73 -18.92 -14.41
CA ASN A 462 8.70 -19.79 -15.59
C ASN A 462 7.29 -19.95 -16.20
N GLU A 463 6.24 -19.46 -15.54
CA GLU A 463 4.87 -19.55 -16.06
C GLU A 463 4.69 -18.64 -17.28
N GLU A 464 3.82 -19.05 -18.20
CA GLU A 464 3.38 -18.20 -19.31
C GLU A 464 2.52 -17.04 -18.79
N ILE A 465 2.65 -15.88 -19.44
CA ILE A 465 1.88 -14.68 -19.08
C ILE A 465 0.44 -14.91 -19.53
N ASN A 466 -0.45 -15.15 -18.56
CA ASN A 466 -1.87 -15.32 -18.78
C ASN A 466 -2.66 -14.30 -17.94
N PRO A 467 -3.42 -13.39 -18.55
CA PRO A 467 -4.24 -12.44 -17.81
C PRO A 467 -5.40 -13.18 -17.13
N ILE A 468 -5.66 -12.85 -15.85
CA ILE A 468 -6.83 -13.41 -15.13
C ILE A 468 -8.12 -12.75 -15.63
N ILE A 469 -8.04 -11.47 -15.99
CA ILE A 469 -9.17 -10.65 -16.41
C ILE A 469 -8.68 -9.68 -17.48
N PRO A 470 -9.44 -9.43 -18.56
CA PRO A 470 -9.07 -8.42 -19.55
C PRO A 470 -9.13 -7.01 -18.96
N GLU A 471 -8.30 -6.11 -19.52
CA GLU A 471 -8.09 -4.74 -19.05
C GLU A 471 -9.36 -3.90 -18.92
N ASP A 472 -10.28 -4.04 -19.87
CA ASP A 472 -11.52 -3.27 -19.99
C ASP A 472 -12.50 -3.55 -18.85
N ARG A 473 -12.46 -4.78 -18.31
CA ARG A 473 -13.34 -5.25 -17.22
C ARG A 473 -12.91 -4.77 -15.84
N ILE A 474 -11.72 -4.21 -15.67
CA ILE A 474 -11.28 -3.67 -14.37
C ILE A 474 -11.88 -2.27 -14.20
N ALA A 475 -12.83 -2.10 -13.27
CA ALA A 475 -13.43 -0.81 -12.96
C ALA A 475 -12.47 0.06 -12.15
N PHE A 476 -11.96 -0.50 -11.04
CA PHE A 476 -10.86 0.10 -10.31
C PHE A 476 -9.98 -0.92 -9.60
N SER A 477 -8.71 -0.54 -9.44
CA SER A 477 -7.75 -1.23 -8.58
C SER A 477 -7.07 -0.17 -7.71
N LEU A 478 -7.27 -0.24 -6.40
CA LEU A 478 -6.62 0.65 -5.46
C LEU A 478 -5.49 -0.05 -4.75
N ASN A 479 -4.32 0.58 -4.81
CA ASN A 479 -3.18 0.22 -3.99
C ASN A 479 -2.81 1.41 -3.09
N PRO A 480 -2.79 1.24 -1.75
CA PRO A 480 -2.39 2.31 -0.82
C PRO A 480 -0.98 2.90 -1.10
N LYS A 481 -0.12 2.18 -1.82
CA LYS A 481 1.18 2.67 -2.28
C LYS A 481 1.05 3.78 -3.33
N ALA A 482 0.08 3.69 -4.24
CA ALA A 482 -0.16 4.62 -5.34
C ALA A 482 -1.07 5.78 -4.88
N HIS A 483 -0.47 6.87 -4.42
CA HIS A 483 -1.20 8.02 -3.89
C HIS A 483 -0.49 9.32 -4.25
N SER A 484 -1.24 10.42 -4.23
CA SER A 484 -0.67 11.77 -4.27
C SER A 484 -1.44 12.72 -3.36
N CYS A 485 -0.74 13.76 -2.92
CA CYS A 485 -1.34 14.86 -2.19
C CYS A 485 -1.63 16.00 -3.18
N MET A 486 -2.89 16.43 -3.23
CA MET A 486 -3.34 17.49 -4.13
C MET A 486 -4.47 18.31 -3.52
N THR A 487 -4.69 19.52 -4.03
CA THR A 487 -5.78 20.41 -3.59
C THR A 487 -7.00 20.23 -4.49
N LEU A 488 -8.19 20.67 -4.05
CA LEU A 488 -9.41 20.63 -4.89
C LEU A 488 -9.22 21.34 -6.22
N ASN A 489 -8.55 22.51 -6.22
CA ASN A 489 -8.22 23.22 -7.45
C ASN A 489 -7.32 22.39 -8.39
N LYS A 490 -6.36 21.62 -7.86
CA LYS A 490 -5.52 20.74 -8.66
C LYS A 490 -6.31 19.53 -9.20
N ILE A 491 -7.19 18.94 -8.40
CA ILE A 491 -8.11 17.86 -8.85
C ILE A 491 -8.96 18.35 -10.01
N ARG A 492 -9.57 19.54 -9.87
CA ARG A 492 -10.40 20.16 -10.92
C ARG A 492 -9.64 20.39 -12.23
N LYS A 493 -8.36 20.75 -12.15
CA LYS A 493 -7.51 21.02 -13.33
C LYS A 493 -6.95 19.74 -13.97
N MET A 494 -6.59 18.74 -13.18
CA MET A 494 -5.95 17.51 -13.68
C MET A 494 -6.95 16.43 -14.08
N TYR A 495 -8.11 16.38 -13.44
CA TYR A 495 -9.16 15.41 -13.71
C TYR A 495 -10.38 16.11 -14.30
N ASN A 496 -11.36 16.47 -13.46
CA ASN A 496 -12.58 17.13 -13.92
C ASN A 496 -13.21 17.96 -12.78
N ARG A 497 -14.12 18.86 -13.17
CA ARG A 497 -14.83 19.75 -12.25
C ARG A 497 -15.92 19.05 -11.43
N MET A 498 -16.56 18.02 -11.98
CA MET A 498 -17.66 17.31 -11.33
C MET A 498 -17.19 16.54 -10.09
N ASP A 499 -16.14 15.74 -10.24
CA ASP A 499 -15.54 14.98 -9.14
C ASP A 499 -14.97 15.91 -8.08
N ALA A 500 -14.33 17.02 -8.48
CA ALA A 500 -13.87 18.02 -7.52
C ALA A 500 -15.02 18.60 -6.67
N LYS A 501 -16.18 18.87 -7.28
CA LYS A 501 -17.38 19.33 -6.57
C LYS A 501 -17.95 18.25 -5.64
N ALA A 502 -17.98 17.00 -6.09
CA ALA A 502 -18.44 15.86 -5.29
C ALA A 502 -17.56 15.62 -4.06
N ILE A 503 -16.23 15.68 -4.23
CA ILE A 503 -15.26 15.57 -3.13
C ILE A 503 -15.41 16.75 -2.15
N ALA A 504 -15.54 17.98 -2.67
CA ALA A 504 -15.73 19.17 -1.84
C ALA A 504 -16.98 19.05 -0.94
N LYS A 505 -18.08 18.51 -1.49
CA LYS A 505 -19.31 18.25 -0.73
C LYS A 505 -19.08 17.29 0.44
N GLN A 506 -18.37 16.19 0.21
CA GLN A 506 -18.09 15.20 1.28
C GLN A 506 -17.12 15.73 2.35
N LEU A 507 -16.20 16.62 1.98
CA LEU A 507 -15.28 17.27 2.91
C LEU A 507 -15.89 18.49 3.63
N GLY A 508 -17.11 18.90 3.27
CA GLY A 508 -17.72 20.12 3.81
C GLY A 508 -16.98 21.40 3.43
N MET A 509 -16.35 21.41 2.25
CA MET A 509 -15.51 22.51 1.77
C MET A 509 -16.11 23.21 0.55
N SER A 510 -15.68 24.45 0.29
CA SER A 510 -16.01 25.14 -0.95
C SER A 510 -15.36 24.46 -2.16
N SER A 511 -16.09 24.40 -3.28
CA SER A 511 -15.59 23.84 -4.55
C SER A 511 -14.42 24.62 -5.18
N HIS A 512 -14.10 25.81 -4.67
CA HIS A 512 -12.99 26.65 -5.13
C HIS A 512 -11.77 26.65 -4.19
N GLU A 513 -11.80 25.84 -3.13
CA GLU A 513 -10.75 25.77 -2.12
C GLU A 513 -9.40 25.27 -2.68
N ASN A 514 -8.29 25.79 -2.16
CA ASN A 514 -6.94 25.49 -2.67
C ASN A 514 -5.86 25.36 -1.56
N ALA A 515 -6.19 25.49 -0.29
CA ALA A 515 -5.20 25.33 0.78
C ALA A 515 -5.12 23.89 1.28
N THR A 516 -6.26 23.21 1.44
CA THR A 516 -6.30 21.91 2.11
C THR A 516 -5.65 20.80 1.27
N PRO A 517 -4.63 20.11 1.81
CA PRO A 517 -4.06 18.93 1.18
C PRO A 517 -5.02 17.76 1.27
N ILE A 518 -5.40 17.19 0.14
CA ILE A 518 -6.24 15.99 0.04
C ILE A 518 -5.38 14.84 -0.47
N ILE A 519 -5.46 13.69 0.20
CA ILE A 519 -4.78 12.48 -0.23
C ILE A 519 -5.72 11.71 -1.16
N VAL A 520 -5.28 11.52 -2.40
CA VAL A 520 -5.99 10.75 -3.42
C VAL A 520 -5.19 9.49 -3.71
N LEU A 521 -5.80 8.32 -3.50
CA LEU A 521 -5.30 7.06 -4.02
C LEU A 521 -5.66 6.97 -5.49
N HIS A 522 -4.68 6.73 -6.34
CA HIS A 522 -4.91 6.62 -7.77
C HIS A 522 -5.49 5.26 -8.13
N ASN A 523 -6.45 5.25 -9.06
CA ASN A 523 -6.86 4.02 -9.70
C ASN A 523 -5.72 3.47 -10.56
N ALA A 524 -5.13 2.34 -10.16
CA ALA A 524 -4.06 1.69 -10.91
C ALA A 524 -4.53 1.26 -12.31
N ALA A 525 -5.83 0.98 -12.48
CA ALA A 525 -6.40 0.64 -13.79
C ALA A 525 -6.63 1.85 -14.71
N GLY A 526 -6.32 3.07 -14.26
CA GLY A 526 -6.63 4.30 -15.00
C GLY A 526 -5.91 4.45 -16.36
N HIS A 527 -4.80 3.75 -16.54
CA HIS A 527 -4.00 3.77 -17.78
C HIS A 527 -4.32 2.59 -18.72
N LEU A 528 -5.17 1.66 -18.29
CA LEU A 528 -5.52 0.46 -19.07
C LEU A 528 -6.52 0.81 -20.17
N ASN A 529 -6.52 0.02 -21.24
CA ASN A 529 -7.50 0.21 -22.31
C ASN A 529 -8.91 -0.16 -21.81
N GLY A 530 -9.94 0.55 -22.27
CA GLY A 530 -11.34 0.28 -21.91
C GLY A 530 -12.16 1.52 -21.61
N PRO A 531 -13.39 1.35 -21.10
CA PRO A 531 -14.32 2.45 -20.84
C PRO A 531 -13.88 3.28 -19.63
N ALA A 532 -14.52 4.44 -19.45
CA ALA A 532 -14.21 5.37 -18.37
C ALA A 532 -14.23 4.69 -16.99
N ARG A 533 -13.37 5.17 -16.09
CA ARG A 533 -13.13 4.62 -14.75
C ARG A 533 -13.14 5.74 -13.72
N THR A 534 -13.25 5.37 -12.46
CA THR A 534 -13.07 6.32 -11.35
C THR A 534 -11.64 6.86 -11.33
N LEU A 535 -11.46 8.12 -10.92
CA LEU A 535 -10.13 8.72 -10.69
C LEU A 535 -9.35 7.94 -9.61
N GLY A 536 -10.08 7.36 -8.66
CA GLY A 536 -9.55 6.63 -7.52
C GLY A 536 -10.30 6.92 -6.22
N GLY A 537 -9.70 6.55 -5.09
CA GLY A 537 -10.29 6.70 -3.76
C GLY A 537 -9.71 7.91 -3.03
N VAL A 538 -10.57 8.81 -2.55
CA VAL A 538 -10.19 9.99 -1.78
C VAL A 538 -10.32 9.68 -0.29
N LEU A 539 -9.27 9.97 0.49
CA LEU A 539 -9.32 9.78 1.94
C LEU A 539 -10.18 10.87 2.58
N ILE A 540 -11.16 10.44 3.38
CA ILE A 540 -12.04 11.31 4.16
C ILE A 540 -11.93 10.91 5.63
N GLY A 541 -11.51 11.87 6.44
CA GLY A 541 -11.20 11.72 7.86
C GLY A 541 -10.04 12.66 8.22
N TYR A 542 -10.03 13.18 9.44
CA TYR A 542 -9.01 14.16 9.85
C TYR A 542 -7.94 13.50 10.74
N LEU A 543 -8.32 12.94 11.90
CA LEU A 543 -7.42 12.17 12.78
C LEU A 543 -7.59 10.66 12.67
N GLY A 544 -8.77 10.22 12.22
CA GLY A 544 -9.19 8.81 12.22
C GLY A 544 -8.78 8.01 10.98
N ILE A 545 -8.28 8.64 9.92
CA ILE A 545 -7.80 7.92 8.73
C ILE A 545 -6.32 8.18 8.51
N ARG A 546 -5.55 7.13 8.26
CA ARG A 546 -4.11 7.23 8.06
C ARG A 546 -3.67 6.27 7.00
N LYS A 547 -2.81 6.72 6.10
CA LYS A 547 -2.18 5.84 5.12
C LYS A 547 -0.77 5.53 5.60
N PHE A 548 -0.36 4.28 5.48
CA PHE A 548 1.00 3.85 5.81
C PHE A 548 1.60 3.02 4.67
N ASN A 549 2.86 3.32 4.32
CA ASN A 549 3.63 2.55 3.35
C ASN A 549 4.91 1.99 3.98
N PRO A 550 4.88 0.76 4.52
CA PRO A 550 6.05 0.12 5.09
C PRO A 550 7.13 -0.07 4.03
N LEU A 551 8.39 0.14 4.44
CA LEU A 551 9.57 -0.14 3.62
C LEU A 551 10.58 -0.89 4.48
N PRO A 552 10.38 -2.21 4.67
CA PRO A 552 11.27 -3.02 5.50
C PRO A 552 12.67 -3.09 4.87
N VAL A 553 13.66 -3.25 5.74
CA VAL A 553 15.08 -3.26 5.35
C VAL A 553 15.43 -4.36 4.36
N SER A 554 14.70 -5.48 4.37
CA SER A 554 14.85 -6.56 3.39
C SER A 554 14.57 -6.12 1.94
N MET A 555 13.78 -5.06 1.73
CA MET A 555 13.57 -4.46 0.42
C MET A 555 14.64 -3.39 0.11
N THR A 556 14.98 -2.55 1.09
CA THR A 556 15.99 -1.49 0.92
C THR A 556 17.40 -2.03 0.70
N ILE A 557 17.75 -3.19 1.26
CA ILE A 557 19.10 -3.76 1.07
C ILE A 557 19.39 -4.06 -0.41
N HIS A 558 18.37 -4.45 -1.18
CA HIS A 558 18.48 -4.74 -2.61
C HIS A 558 18.94 -3.51 -3.40
N THR A 559 18.46 -2.31 -3.04
CA THR A 559 18.84 -1.06 -3.72
C THR A 559 20.22 -0.55 -3.30
N VAL A 560 20.73 -0.93 -2.11
CA VAL A 560 22.08 -0.53 -1.65
C VAL A 560 23.18 -1.38 -2.32
N GLY A 561 22.90 -2.66 -2.57
CA GLY A 561 23.85 -3.61 -3.14
C GLY A 561 23.50 -5.09 -2.95
N GLY A 562 22.30 -5.39 -2.45
CA GLY A 562 21.78 -6.75 -2.35
C GLY A 562 22.55 -7.63 -1.37
N CYS A 563 22.62 -8.92 -1.69
CA CYS A 563 23.31 -9.91 -0.87
C CYS A 563 24.83 -9.67 -0.78
N SER A 564 25.43 -8.95 -1.73
CA SER A 564 26.86 -8.65 -1.70
C SER A 564 27.28 -7.83 -0.47
N VAL A 565 26.44 -6.89 -0.03
CA VAL A 565 26.68 -6.07 1.17
C VAL A 565 26.70 -6.95 2.42
N LEU A 566 25.76 -7.89 2.51
CA LEU A 566 25.65 -8.83 3.64
C LEU A 566 26.84 -9.79 3.69
N LEU A 567 27.30 -10.28 2.54
CA LEU A 567 28.54 -11.08 2.44
C LEU A 567 29.77 -10.24 2.78
N GLY A 568 29.78 -8.95 2.46
CA GLY A 568 30.80 -8.00 2.90
C GLY A 568 30.86 -7.92 4.43
N LEU A 569 29.72 -7.84 5.12
CA LEU A 569 29.66 -7.88 6.59
C LEU A 569 30.23 -9.19 7.15
N VAL A 570 29.91 -10.33 6.52
CA VAL A 570 30.50 -11.64 6.87
C VAL A 570 32.00 -11.64 6.63
N ALA A 571 32.50 -11.05 5.54
CA ALA A 571 33.92 -10.97 5.25
C ALA A 571 34.68 -10.09 6.26
N MET A 572 34.07 -9.00 6.72
CA MET A 572 34.65 -8.04 7.67
C MET A 572 34.65 -8.51 9.13
N SER A 573 33.89 -9.56 9.47
CA SER A 573 33.78 -10.06 10.85
C SER A 573 35.13 -10.56 11.40
N ARG A 574 35.57 -10.07 12.55
CA ARG A 574 36.83 -10.51 13.20
C ARG A 574 36.60 -11.44 14.38
N ASP A 575 35.41 -11.37 14.98
CA ASP A 575 35.03 -12.08 16.19
C ASP A 575 33.84 -13.02 15.94
N ILE A 576 33.69 -14.02 16.80
CA ILE A 576 32.59 -15.01 16.74
C ILE A 576 31.23 -14.31 16.78
N GLU A 577 31.06 -13.31 17.66
CA GLU A 577 29.80 -12.55 17.77
C GLU A 577 29.46 -11.77 16.49
N SER A 578 30.47 -11.14 15.89
CA SER A 578 30.30 -10.36 14.66
C SER A 578 29.95 -11.25 13.47
N LEU A 579 30.57 -12.44 13.38
CA LEU A 579 30.26 -13.43 12.36
C LEU A 579 28.84 -13.97 12.53
N TYR A 580 28.45 -14.33 13.76
CA TYR A 580 27.11 -14.79 14.07
C TYR A 580 26.04 -13.75 13.72
N ALA A 581 26.25 -12.48 14.09
CA ALA A 581 25.31 -11.40 13.79
C ALA A 581 25.17 -11.17 12.27
N ALA A 582 26.28 -11.17 11.52
CA ALA A 582 26.25 -11.00 10.06
C ALA A 582 25.53 -12.16 9.35
N VAL A 583 25.81 -13.41 9.74
CA VAL A 583 25.14 -14.60 9.21
C VAL A 583 23.65 -14.58 9.56
N LYS A 584 23.29 -14.20 10.79
CA LYS A 584 21.89 -14.09 11.21
C LYS A 584 21.14 -13.04 10.38
N ALA A 585 21.74 -11.87 10.12
CA ALA A 585 21.15 -10.85 9.26
C ALA A 585 20.92 -11.37 7.83
N LEU A 586 21.90 -12.08 7.27
CA LEU A 586 21.78 -12.74 5.97
C LEU A 586 20.62 -13.75 5.95
N THR A 587 20.52 -14.63 6.95
CA THR A 587 19.44 -15.60 7.06
C THR A 587 18.07 -14.94 7.20
N CYS A 588 17.95 -13.86 7.97
CA CYS A 588 16.70 -13.11 8.12
C CYS A 588 16.23 -12.47 6.81
N ILE A 589 17.14 -11.86 6.05
CA ILE A 589 16.80 -11.25 4.74
C ILE A 589 16.44 -12.32 3.71
N LEU A 590 17.16 -13.45 3.67
CA LEU A 590 16.84 -14.54 2.75
C LEU A 590 15.51 -15.21 3.06
N ARG A 591 15.10 -15.26 4.33
CA ARG A 591 13.77 -15.76 4.72
C ARG A 591 12.65 -14.83 4.28
N THR A 592 12.88 -13.52 4.31
CA THR A 592 11.84 -12.50 4.06
C THR A 592 11.71 -12.07 2.60
N SER A 593 12.72 -12.34 1.75
CA SER A 593 12.75 -11.87 0.36
C SER A 593 13.02 -13.01 -0.65
N LYS A 594 12.09 -13.23 -1.59
CA LYS A 594 12.28 -14.15 -2.75
C LYS A 594 13.42 -13.66 -3.64
N LEU A 595 13.48 -12.35 -3.90
CA LEU A 595 14.51 -11.75 -4.76
C LEU A 595 15.92 -11.97 -4.22
N ALA A 596 16.13 -11.83 -2.91
CA ALA A 596 17.45 -12.09 -2.30
C ALA A 596 17.90 -13.55 -2.45
N ARG A 597 16.97 -14.52 -2.38
CA ARG A 597 17.26 -15.94 -2.63
C ARG A 597 17.65 -16.19 -4.08
N GLN A 598 16.95 -15.57 -5.03
CA GLN A 598 17.29 -15.64 -6.45
C GLN A 598 18.66 -15.03 -6.73
N GLU A 599 18.99 -13.88 -6.15
CA GLU A 599 20.30 -13.23 -6.28
C GLU A 599 21.43 -14.15 -5.78
N MET A 600 21.25 -14.80 -4.62
CA MET A 600 22.24 -15.73 -4.07
C MET A 600 22.52 -16.92 -5.01
N ASN A 601 21.50 -17.42 -5.70
CA ASN A 601 21.62 -18.51 -6.67
C ASN A 601 22.28 -18.05 -7.97
N GLN A 602 21.76 -16.99 -8.59
CA GLN A 602 22.24 -16.48 -9.88
C GLN A 602 23.71 -16.06 -9.82
N ARG A 603 24.13 -15.39 -8.74
CA ARG A 603 25.51 -14.92 -8.55
C ARG A 603 26.41 -15.94 -7.86
N ARG A 604 25.91 -17.17 -7.60
CA ARG A 604 26.62 -18.24 -6.88
C ARG A 604 27.19 -17.80 -5.53
N PHE A 605 26.54 -16.88 -4.85
CA PHE A 605 27.02 -16.33 -3.58
C PHE A 605 27.08 -17.34 -2.42
N TYR A 606 26.35 -18.46 -2.53
CA TYR A 606 26.54 -19.60 -1.62
C TYR A 606 27.97 -20.16 -1.67
N GLN A 607 28.63 -20.17 -2.84
CA GLN A 607 30.04 -20.58 -2.98
C GLN A 607 30.97 -19.58 -2.28
N THR A 608 30.71 -18.28 -2.46
CA THR A 608 31.45 -17.21 -1.78
C THR A 608 31.33 -17.33 -0.26
N LEU A 609 30.11 -17.59 0.25
CA LEU A 609 29.88 -17.82 1.68
C LEU A 609 30.68 -19.02 2.20
N GLY A 610 30.69 -20.14 1.45
CA GLY A 610 31.50 -21.31 1.78
C GLY A 610 33.00 -21.01 1.83
N MET A 611 33.51 -20.21 0.88
CA MET A 611 34.91 -19.75 0.88
C MET A 611 35.22 -18.85 2.09
N LEU A 612 34.32 -17.93 2.45
CA LEU A 612 34.46 -17.07 3.63
C LEU A 612 34.52 -17.90 4.92
N TYR A 613 33.68 -18.92 5.06
CA TYR A 613 33.74 -19.85 6.19
C TYR A 613 35.04 -20.64 6.24
N LYS A 614 35.56 -21.10 5.09
CA LYS A 614 36.88 -21.78 5.03
C LYS A 614 38.01 -20.88 5.52
N ARG A 615 38.01 -19.59 5.15
CA ARG A 615 39.00 -18.61 5.63
C ARG A 615 38.85 -18.29 7.12
N LYS A 616 37.63 -18.34 7.66
CA LYS A 616 37.30 -18.01 9.06
C LYS A 616 37.05 -19.25 9.92
N LYS A 617 37.72 -20.37 9.61
CA LYS A 617 37.52 -21.67 10.30
C LYS A 617 37.61 -21.58 11.83
N SER A 618 38.50 -20.72 12.36
CA SER A 618 38.68 -20.53 13.81
C SER A 618 37.51 -19.83 14.50
N LEU A 619 36.63 -19.14 13.77
CA LEU A 619 35.48 -18.41 14.32
C LEU A 619 34.17 -19.20 14.26
N LEU A 620 34.18 -20.39 13.63
CA LEU A 620 32.98 -21.20 13.44
C LEU A 620 32.63 -21.94 14.73
N ASN A 621 31.40 -21.74 15.21
CA ASN A 621 30.83 -22.41 16.36
C ASN A 621 29.55 -23.18 15.94
N SER A 622 29.09 -24.12 16.77
CA SER A 622 27.88 -24.92 16.58
C SER A 622 26.66 -24.05 16.26
N HIS A 623 26.49 -22.92 16.95
CA HIS A 623 25.38 -21.98 16.69
C HIS A 623 25.41 -21.35 15.28
N ILE A 624 26.58 -21.02 14.74
CA ILE A 624 26.73 -20.44 13.39
C ILE A 624 26.43 -21.50 12.33
N LEU A 625 26.84 -22.74 12.59
CA LEU A 625 26.52 -23.89 11.73
C LEU A 625 25.01 -24.14 11.71
N HIS A 626 24.34 -24.14 12.88
CA HIS A 626 22.88 -24.27 12.96
C HIS A 626 22.14 -23.18 12.18
N LEU A 627 22.57 -21.91 12.29
CA LEU A 627 22.00 -20.82 11.47
C LEU A 627 22.20 -21.04 9.97
N THR A 628 23.33 -21.62 9.58
CA THR A 628 23.63 -21.94 8.18
C THR A 628 22.76 -23.09 7.69
N PHE A 629 22.53 -24.12 8.51
CA PHE A 629 21.61 -25.21 8.21
C PHE A 629 20.17 -24.70 8.03
N ASN A 630 19.71 -23.78 8.89
CA ASN A 630 18.43 -23.10 8.72
C ASN A 630 18.34 -22.31 7.41
N LEU A 631 19.44 -21.69 6.97
CA LEU A 631 19.52 -20.93 5.72
C LEU A 631 19.48 -21.82 4.47
N VAL A 632 20.09 -23.02 4.55
CA VAL A 632 20.06 -24.04 3.50
C VAL A 632 18.71 -24.81 3.48
N GLY A 633 17.95 -24.72 4.57
CA GLY A 633 16.60 -25.26 4.69
C GLY A 633 16.53 -26.70 5.18
N THR A 634 17.54 -27.19 5.91
CA THR A 634 17.55 -28.57 6.42
C THR A 634 16.79 -28.74 7.74
N ILE A 635 16.43 -27.66 8.42
CA ILE A 635 15.76 -27.71 9.74
C ILE A 635 14.72 -26.57 9.79
N HIS A 636 13.48 -26.85 9.38
CA HIS A 636 12.33 -26.06 9.83
C HIS A 636 11.68 -26.83 10.97
N SER A 637 11.93 -26.39 12.20
CA SER A 637 11.24 -26.87 13.39
C SER A 637 9.76 -26.50 13.30
N GLY A 638 8.91 -27.39 12.78
CA GLY A 638 7.45 -27.31 13.00
C GLY A 638 6.52 -27.79 11.88
N HIS A 639 6.96 -27.96 10.63
CA HIS A 639 6.06 -28.46 9.57
C HIS A 639 6.73 -29.53 8.70
N GLU A 640 6.01 -30.63 8.54
CA GLU A 640 6.30 -31.82 7.74
C GLU A 640 6.46 -31.49 6.26
N ALA A 641 7.63 -30.99 5.88
CA ALA A 641 8.15 -31.09 4.51
C ALA A 641 9.67 -30.89 4.58
N SER A 642 10.41 -31.99 4.66
CA SER A 642 11.87 -32.04 4.46
C SER A 642 12.25 -31.82 2.99
N ALA A 643 11.58 -30.90 2.29
CA ALA A 643 11.96 -30.51 0.95
C ALA A 643 13.07 -29.46 1.05
N THR A 644 14.29 -29.79 0.60
CA THR A 644 15.39 -28.83 0.50
C THR A 644 14.96 -27.71 -0.46
N PRO A 645 14.69 -26.48 0.02
CA PRO A 645 14.18 -25.41 -0.85
C PRO A 645 15.25 -24.88 -1.81
N ASN A 646 16.52 -25.28 -1.63
CA ASN A 646 17.61 -24.89 -2.51
C ASN A 646 18.69 -25.99 -2.61
N PRO A 647 18.62 -26.90 -3.61
CA PRO A 647 19.59 -27.99 -3.77
C PRO A 647 21.01 -27.48 -4.05
N THR A 648 21.14 -26.34 -4.74
CA THR A 648 22.42 -25.67 -5.02
C THR A 648 23.10 -25.14 -3.75
N ALA A 649 22.34 -24.53 -2.84
CA ALA A 649 22.86 -24.08 -1.56
C ALA A 649 23.28 -25.27 -0.69
N PHE A 650 22.50 -26.35 -0.71
CA PHE A 650 22.83 -27.58 0.01
C PHE A 650 24.12 -28.20 -0.52
N GLN A 651 24.22 -28.48 -1.82
CA GLN A 651 25.40 -29.13 -2.39
C GLN A 651 26.69 -28.34 -2.13
N VAL A 652 26.67 -27.00 -2.23
CA VAL A 652 27.87 -26.17 -2.11
C VAL A 652 28.24 -25.89 -0.65
N CYS A 653 27.29 -25.39 0.15
CA CYS A 653 27.56 -25.05 1.54
C CYS A 653 27.77 -26.31 2.38
N PHE A 654 26.97 -27.36 2.17
CA PHE A 654 27.10 -28.60 2.91
C PHE A 654 28.42 -29.29 2.58
N LEU A 655 28.84 -29.46 1.31
CA LEU A 655 30.17 -30.04 1.03
C LEU A 655 31.28 -29.19 1.64
N SER A 656 31.23 -27.86 1.49
CA SER A 656 32.28 -26.98 2.02
C SER A 656 32.38 -27.08 3.55
N ILE A 657 31.25 -27.10 4.25
CA ILE A 657 31.17 -27.19 5.72
C ILE A 657 31.51 -28.60 6.19
N PHE A 658 31.01 -29.64 5.53
CA PHE A 658 31.29 -31.04 5.83
C PHE A 658 32.78 -31.35 5.68
N PHE A 659 33.44 -30.83 4.64
CA PHE A 659 34.90 -30.92 4.51
C PHE A 659 35.65 -30.13 5.60
N ILE A 660 35.13 -28.98 6.04
CA ILE A 660 35.70 -28.20 7.15
C ILE A 660 35.55 -28.97 8.48
N MET A 661 34.40 -29.60 8.71
CA MET A 661 34.10 -30.41 9.91
C MET A 661 34.89 -31.73 9.95
N LEU A 662 35.02 -32.42 8.82
CA LEU A 662 35.90 -33.59 8.68
C LEU A 662 37.38 -33.25 8.99
N LYS A 663 37.82 -32.03 8.65
CA LYS A 663 39.14 -31.52 9.02
C LYS A 663 39.22 -31.01 10.47
N PHE A 664 38.12 -30.92 11.21
CA PHE A 664 38.10 -30.62 12.65
C PHE A 664 38.12 -31.92 13.47
N ASN A 665 37.39 -32.96 13.02
CA ASN A 665 37.40 -34.31 13.63
C ASN A 665 38.67 -35.15 13.34
N ARG A 666 39.70 -34.58 12.70
CA ARG A 666 41.05 -35.19 12.61
C ARG A 666 42.02 -34.67 13.67
N ILE A 667 41.52 -33.91 14.65
CA ILE A 667 42.25 -33.54 15.87
C ILE A 667 41.33 -33.87 17.06
N VAL A 668 41.05 -35.15 17.23
CA VAL A 668 40.77 -35.80 18.53
C VAL A 668 41.59 -37.07 18.54
#